data_AF-A0A7J4RA35-F1
#
_entry.id   AF-A0A7J4RA35-F1
#
_cell.length_a   1.000
_cell.length_b   1.000
_cell.length_c   1.000
_cell.angle_alpha   90.00
_cell.angle_beta   90.00
_cell.angle_gamma   90.00
#
_symmetry.space_group_name_H-M   'P 1'
#
loop_
_entity.id
_entity.type
_entity.pdbx_description
1 polymer ?
#
loop_
_entity_poly.entity_id
_entity_poly.type
_entity_poly.pdbx_seq_one_letter_code
_entity_poly.pdbx_strand_id
1 'polypeptide(L)'
;MFQHLKQLSKHSIVYGLGTFITNLISFVLIPLYSRYLSQADYGMLTTLGILSTVLGIIMVLGSAGSFTRLYYDYDNEVERKRCAGAVWLLILLFSFAVALLLDLFGSRISIFRNIPFSPYVRMTIWTAFFSVASALPLTLMMVKRQAVRYAATSIVMFSANIIAIIFFVTYLKTGVLGVVIAKLYVSIAFFILFTLMMAFYMRLDLGAARKIIPEALNLGLPLVPSLIAIWTLAMIDRFFLERMLGLAVVGIYSIGYSFGLIMEFIVSSMSLAWVPFFFANAKSPEFRQAFSRLSTYFIAVAVFSALCLNLFSSEIILLMATSKFYEARLVMPVIVASALLHGLYYLPVNCIHYRKKTWKIALITLASAVTNCLLNWLLIPRYGMMGAAYATLLSYLLLLILAYIEGNRLYRIDYEYGRVLKLLACGGALYAVSLIALKPQISLSNIAAKLVITAIFPLLLLASGFFYKDEKEKVRIVLKKVAFLTFILLFFCLFLTACSREKEESKDVEEAFISKELFVEALYPSIRSSDLANNSALVYMELNPDLIAVVKLDLGSRNRFLLERDLLAYNLSEEEAFAIAMNNFDSRAPNLQLYADESGGAFMLPFWNQSYGFGSYALTAHLLSNGSQSLITQV
;
A
#
# COMPACT_ATOMS: atom_id res chain seq x y z
N MET A 1 -25.28 22.00 -27.72
CA MET A 1 -23.88 21.52 -27.63
C MET A 1 -23.26 21.75 -26.24
N PHE A 2 -23.19 22.98 -25.72
CA PHE A 2 -22.65 23.27 -24.37
C PHE A 2 -23.37 22.56 -23.21
N GLN A 3 -24.70 22.40 -23.27
CA GLN A 3 -25.45 21.64 -22.26
C GLN A 3 -25.14 20.13 -22.30
N HIS A 4 -24.91 19.55 -23.48
CA HIS A 4 -24.48 18.15 -23.62
C HIS A 4 -23.05 17.94 -23.12
N LEU A 5 -22.13 18.89 -23.36
CA LEU A 5 -20.78 18.87 -22.79
C LEU A 5 -20.79 19.01 -21.26
N LYS A 6 -21.67 19.86 -20.71
CA LYS A 6 -21.86 20.03 -19.27
C LYS A 6 -22.48 18.78 -18.60
N GLN A 7 -23.40 18.09 -19.28
CA GLN A 7 -23.92 16.81 -18.80
C GLN A 7 -22.89 15.68 -18.90
N LEU A 8 -22.14 15.58 -19.99
CA LEU A 8 -21.07 14.58 -20.15
C LEU A 8 -19.98 14.76 -19.09
N SER A 9 -19.57 16.01 -18.82
CA SER A 9 -18.56 16.29 -17.80
C SER A 9 -19.08 15.96 -16.40
N LYS A 10 -20.33 16.31 -16.06
CA LYS A 10 -20.94 15.97 -14.78
C LYS A 10 -21.00 14.46 -14.55
N HIS A 11 -21.42 13.68 -15.55
CA HIS A 11 -21.48 12.22 -15.42
C HIS A 11 -20.08 11.58 -15.36
N SER A 12 -19.15 12.00 -16.22
CA SER A 12 -17.77 11.49 -16.22
C SER A 12 -17.05 11.79 -14.92
N ILE A 13 -17.29 12.96 -14.32
CA ILE A 13 -16.77 13.32 -13.00
C ILE A 13 -17.36 12.42 -11.91
N VAL A 14 -18.67 12.13 -11.93
CA VAL A 14 -19.29 11.25 -10.91
C VAL A 14 -18.78 9.81 -11.02
N TYR A 15 -18.66 9.25 -12.23
CA TYR A 15 -18.10 7.91 -12.43
C TYR A 15 -16.61 7.83 -12.06
N GLY A 16 -15.85 8.85 -12.45
CA GLY A 16 -14.43 8.98 -12.12
C GLY A 16 -14.19 9.13 -10.62
N LEU A 17 -14.99 9.97 -9.94
CA LEU A 17 -14.93 10.16 -8.50
C LEU A 17 -15.30 8.90 -7.74
N GLY A 18 -16.34 8.16 -8.16
CA GLY A 18 -16.71 6.89 -7.51
C GLY A 18 -15.56 5.87 -7.55
N THR A 19 -14.94 5.71 -8.72
CA THR A 19 -13.79 4.81 -8.92
C THR A 19 -12.55 5.30 -8.16
N PHE A 20 -12.34 6.60 -8.11
CA PHE A 20 -11.26 7.21 -7.34
C PHE A 20 -11.43 6.95 -5.84
N ILE A 21 -12.63 7.13 -5.30
CA ILE A 21 -12.93 6.91 -3.88
C ILE A 21 -12.65 5.44 -3.53
N THR A 22 -13.09 4.48 -4.35
CA THR A 22 -12.81 3.05 -4.10
C THR A 22 -11.30 2.74 -4.13
N ASN A 23 -10.54 3.38 -5.02
CA ASN A 23 -9.09 3.21 -5.08
C ASN A 23 -8.41 3.84 -3.86
N LEU A 24 -8.81 5.06 -3.46
CA LEU A 24 -8.27 5.77 -2.31
C LEU A 24 -8.50 4.99 -1.01
N ILE A 25 -9.69 4.44 -0.82
CA ILE A 25 -9.97 3.65 0.37
C ILE A 25 -9.22 2.29 0.33
N SER A 26 -8.89 1.76 -0.85
CA SER A 26 -8.02 0.57 -0.94
C SER A 26 -6.60 0.85 -0.40
N PHE A 27 -6.10 2.09 -0.48
CA PHE A 27 -4.85 2.49 0.20
C PHE A 27 -5.00 2.52 1.72
N VAL A 28 -6.17 2.87 2.25
CA VAL A 28 -6.45 2.86 3.69
C VAL A 28 -6.39 1.45 4.27
N LEU A 29 -6.53 0.42 3.44
CA LEU A 29 -6.37 -0.97 3.86
C LEU A 29 -4.89 -1.38 4.05
N ILE A 30 -3.92 -0.64 3.51
CA ILE A 30 -2.49 -0.97 3.64
C ILE A 30 -2.03 -0.90 5.11
N PRO A 31 -2.32 0.17 5.89
CA PRO A 31 -2.02 0.18 7.33
C PRO A 31 -2.69 -0.96 8.10
N LEU A 32 -3.94 -1.27 7.76
CA LEU A 32 -4.69 -2.36 8.39
C LEU A 32 -4.00 -3.71 8.13
N TYR A 33 -3.78 -4.06 6.86
CA TYR A 33 -3.15 -5.32 6.49
C TYR A 33 -1.72 -5.41 7.02
N SER A 34 -0.94 -4.34 6.90
CA SER A 34 0.46 -4.37 7.36
C SER A 34 0.58 -4.50 8.88
N ARG A 35 -0.40 -4.06 9.66
CA ARG A 35 -0.40 -4.25 11.12
C ARG A 35 -0.79 -5.67 11.53
N TYR A 36 -1.84 -6.23 10.91
CA TYR A 36 -2.42 -7.51 11.33
C TYR A 36 -1.91 -8.76 10.59
N LEU A 37 -1.27 -8.60 9.43
CA LEU A 37 -0.83 -9.72 8.59
C LEU A 37 0.68 -9.75 8.45
N SER A 38 1.28 -10.94 8.42
CA SER A 38 2.71 -11.09 8.07
C SER A 38 2.97 -10.73 6.60
N GLN A 39 4.24 -10.61 6.20
CA GLN A 39 4.60 -10.39 4.79
C GLN A 39 4.07 -11.53 3.89
N ALA A 40 4.20 -12.78 4.36
CA ALA A 40 3.73 -13.96 3.63
C ALA A 40 2.20 -13.98 3.51
N ASP A 41 1.49 -13.63 4.59
CA ASP A 41 0.03 -13.52 4.59
C ASP A 41 -0.47 -12.46 3.60
N TYR A 42 0.17 -11.29 3.58
CA TYR A 42 -0.17 -10.24 2.62
C TYR A 42 0.13 -10.69 1.18
N GLY A 43 1.29 -11.33 0.95
CA GLY A 43 1.64 -11.92 -0.35
C GLY A 43 0.68 -13.00 -0.81
N MET A 44 0.14 -13.79 0.11
CA MET A 44 -0.91 -14.77 -0.16
C MET A 44 -2.20 -14.07 -0.61
N LEU A 45 -2.65 -13.03 0.11
CA LEU A 45 -3.84 -12.27 -0.28
C LEU A 45 -3.71 -11.60 -1.64
N THR A 46 -2.54 -11.04 -1.95
CA THR A 46 -2.31 -10.43 -3.26
C THR A 46 -2.27 -11.49 -4.36
N THR A 47 -1.67 -12.66 -4.11
CA THR A 47 -1.68 -13.79 -5.04
C THR A 47 -3.09 -14.34 -5.28
N LEU A 48 -3.92 -14.47 -4.23
CA LEU A 48 -5.32 -14.84 -4.39
C LEU A 48 -6.10 -13.76 -5.16
N GLY A 49 -5.77 -12.48 -4.96
CA GLY A 49 -6.34 -11.37 -5.74
C GLY A 49 -6.03 -11.47 -7.24
N ILE A 50 -4.80 -11.83 -7.59
CA ILE A 50 -4.36 -12.09 -8.97
C ILE A 50 -5.22 -13.18 -9.60
N LEU A 51 -5.42 -14.30 -8.90
CA LEU A 51 -6.31 -15.38 -9.32
C LEU A 51 -7.75 -14.87 -9.52
N SER A 52 -8.29 -14.13 -8.55
CA SER A 52 -9.64 -13.54 -8.67
C SER A 52 -9.79 -12.68 -9.92
N THR A 53 -8.79 -11.86 -10.27
CA THR A 53 -8.85 -11.01 -11.46
C THR A 53 -8.87 -11.81 -12.75
N VAL A 54 -8.01 -12.83 -12.90
CA VAL A 54 -8.01 -13.71 -14.08
C VAL A 54 -9.32 -14.44 -14.23
N LEU A 55 -9.81 -15.03 -13.13
CA LEU A 55 -11.08 -15.73 -13.13
C LEU A 55 -12.20 -14.78 -13.52
N GLY A 56 -12.23 -13.56 -12.99
CA GLY A 56 -13.20 -12.53 -13.38
C GLY A 56 -13.17 -12.22 -14.88
N ILE A 57 -12.00 -12.09 -15.50
CA ILE A 57 -11.88 -11.85 -16.96
C ILE A 57 -12.46 -13.02 -17.75
N ILE A 58 -12.11 -14.26 -17.39
CA ILE A 58 -12.55 -15.47 -18.10
C ILE A 58 -14.06 -15.69 -17.89
N MET A 59 -14.53 -15.65 -16.65
CA MET A 59 -15.92 -15.92 -16.26
C MET A 59 -16.92 -14.91 -16.84
N VAL A 60 -16.53 -13.64 -16.99
CA VAL A 60 -17.39 -12.59 -17.56
C VAL A 60 -17.48 -12.65 -19.09
N LEU A 61 -16.57 -13.35 -19.78
CA LEU A 61 -16.56 -13.56 -21.25
C LEU A 61 -16.66 -12.27 -22.10
N GLY A 62 -16.14 -11.15 -21.60
CA GLY A 62 -16.25 -9.85 -22.29
C GLY A 62 -17.69 -9.31 -22.42
N SER A 63 -18.62 -9.86 -21.63
CA SER A 63 -20.06 -9.56 -21.74
C SER A 63 -20.43 -8.10 -21.52
N ALA A 64 -19.67 -7.34 -20.73
CA ALA A 64 -19.94 -5.91 -20.53
C ALA A 64 -19.89 -5.13 -21.87
N GLY A 65 -18.90 -5.44 -22.72
CA GLY A 65 -18.74 -4.82 -24.03
C GLY A 65 -19.81 -5.27 -25.03
N SER A 66 -20.08 -6.58 -25.08
CA SER A 66 -21.10 -7.12 -25.99
C SER A 66 -22.51 -6.70 -25.60
N PHE A 67 -22.85 -6.73 -24.31
CA PHE A 67 -24.15 -6.28 -23.81
C PHE A 67 -24.39 -4.80 -24.05
N THR A 68 -23.37 -3.94 -23.83
CA THR A 68 -23.50 -2.51 -24.09
C THR A 68 -23.88 -2.24 -25.54
N ARG A 69 -23.22 -2.94 -26.49
CA ARG A 69 -23.52 -2.82 -27.92
C ARG A 69 -24.92 -3.34 -28.25
N LEU A 70 -25.22 -4.58 -27.86
CA LEU A 70 -26.52 -5.21 -28.12
C LEU A 70 -27.69 -4.40 -27.52
N TYR A 71 -27.50 -3.80 -26.33
CA TYR A 71 -28.54 -2.97 -25.71
C TYR A 71 -28.95 -1.78 -26.58
N TYR A 72 -27.99 -1.15 -27.28
CA TYR A 72 -28.27 -0.03 -28.19
C TYR A 72 -28.74 -0.48 -29.58
N ASP A 73 -28.42 -1.71 -30.00
CA ASP A 73 -28.92 -2.28 -31.26
C ASP A 73 -30.39 -2.70 -31.16
N TYR A 74 -30.88 -3.04 -29.95
CA TYR A 74 -32.30 -3.32 -29.72
C TYR A 74 -33.09 -2.04 -29.42
N ASP A 75 -34.13 -1.76 -30.21
CA ASP A 75 -35.01 -0.61 -30.04
C ASP A 75 -36.07 -0.82 -28.94
N ASN A 76 -36.53 -2.07 -28.77
CA ASN A 76 -37.63 -2.40 -27.86
C ASN A 76 -37.13 -2.80 -26.46
N GLU A 77 -37.77 -2.27 -25.41
CA GLU A 77 -37.45 -2.59 -24.02
C GLU A 77 -37.65 -4.08 -23.70
N VAL A 78 -38.59 -4.76 -24.38
CA VAL A 78 -38.80 -6.21 -24.20
C VAL A 78 -37.60 -7.01 -24.70
N GLU A 79 -37.03 -6.63 -25.85
CA GLU A 79 -35.85 -7.29 -26.43
C GLU A 79 -34.60 -7.01 -25.60
N ARG A 80 -34.44 -5.79 -25.08
CA ARG A 80 -33.38 -5.45 -24.12
C ARG A 80 -33.45 -6.31 -22.86
N LYS A 81 -34.65 -6.54 -22.31
CA LYS A 81 -34.85 -7.42 -21.14
C LYS A 81 -34.59 -8.90 -21.45
N ARG A 82 -34.92 -9.36 -22.65
CA ARG A 82 -34.57 -10.71 -23.14
C ARG A 82 -33.06 -10.88 -23.30
N CYS A 83 -32.40 -9.90 -23.89
CA CYS A 83 -30.95 -9.86 -24.04
C CYS A 83 -30.26 -9.87 -22.68
N ALA A 84 -30.71 -9.03 -21.73
CA ALA A 84 -30.18 -9.00 -20.38
C ALA A 84 -30.31 -10.36 -19.68
N GLY A 85 -31.47 -11.03 -19.80
CA GLY A 85 -31.68 -12.36 -19.23
C GLY A 85 -30.78 -13.44 -19.85
N ALA A 86 -30.73 -13.49 -21.18
CA ALA A 86 -29.91 -14.47 -21.90
C ALA A 86 -28.41 -14.32 -21.60
N VAL A 87 -27.89 -13.09 -21.63
CA VAL A 87 -26.47 -12.82 -21.35
C VAL A 87 -26.14 -13.08 -19.87
N TRP A 88 -27.00 -12.68 -18.94
CA TRP A 88 -26.76 -12.91 -17.51
C TRP A 88 -26.75 -14.40 -17.16
N LEU A 89 -27.72 -15.17 -17.68
CA LEU A 89 -27.74 -16.62 -17.48
C LEU A 89 -26.54 -17.31 -18.13
N LEU A 90 -26.14 -16.91 -19.33
CA LEU A 90 -24.93 -17.42 -19.98
C LEU A 90 -23.71 -17.25 -19.07
N ILE A 91 -23.52 -16.03 -18.56
CA ILE A 91 -22.41 -15.70 -17.66
C ILE A 91 -22.46 -16.60 -16.41
N LEU A 92 -23.61 -16.73 -15.75
CA LEU A 92 -23.75 -17.53 -14.53
C LEU A 92 -23.48 -19.01 -14.77
N LEU A 93 -24.08 -19.59 -15.80
CA LEU A 93 -23.91 -21.02 -16.12
C LEU A 93 -22.47 -21.33 -16.52
N PHE A 94 -21.87 -20.48 -17.36
CA PHE A 94 -20.47 -20.63 -17.74
C PHE A 94 -19.54 -20.48 -16.53
N SER A 95 -19.75 -19.46 -15.70
CA SER A 95 -18.93 -19.22 -14.51
C SER A 95 -19.06 -20.34 -13.48
N PHE A 96 -20.27 -20.89 -13.31
CA PHE A 96 -20.51 -22.05 -12.46
C PHE A 96 -19.78 -23.29 -12.99
N ALA A 97 -19.85 -23.56 -14.30
CA ALA A 97 -19.13 -24.66 -14.92
C ALA A 97 -17.62 -24.52 -14.75
N VAL A 98 -17.06 -23.33 -14.97
CA VAL A 98 -15.63 -23.05 -14.73
C VAL A 98 -15.27 -23.24 -13.26
N ALA A 99 -16.06 -22.70 -12.33
CA ALA A 99 -15.81 -22.83 -10.90
C ALA A 99 -15.85 -24.30 -10.45
N LEU A 100 -16.85 -25.06 -10.91
CA LEU A 100 -16.98 -26.49 -10.61
C LEU A 100 -15.82 -27.31 -11.18
N LEU A 101 -15.43 -27.06 -12.44
CA LEU A 101 -14.27 -27.73 -13.04
C LEU A 101 -12.98 -27.44 -12.26
N LEU A 102 -12.76 -26.20 -11.85
CA LEU A 102 -11.60 -25.83 -11.04
C LEU A 102 -11.69 -26.37 -9.61
N ASP A 103 -12.89 -26.52 -9.04
CA ASP A 103 -13.09 -27.14 -7.72
C ASP A 103 -12.71 -28.63 -7.74
N LEU A 104 -13.16 -29.35 -8.77
CA LEU A 104 -12.96 -30.79 -8.93
C LEU A 104 -11.53 -31.16 -9.34
N PHE A 105 -10.94 -30.41 -10.27
CA PHE A 105 -9.64 -30.73 -10.87
C PHE A 105 -8.51 -29.79 -10.45
N GLY A 106 -8.82 -28.63 -9.87
CA GLY A 106 -7.82 -27.61 -9.56
C GLY A 106 -6.82 -28.02 -8.48
N SER A 107 -7.17 -28.93 -7.58
CA SER A 107 -6.20 -29.49 -6.63
C SER A 107 -5.06 -30.26 -7.32
N ARG A 108 -5.35 -30.89 -8.47
CA ARG A 108 -4.36 -31.61 -9.30
C ARG A 108 -3.58 -30.70 -10.24
N ILE A 109 -4.15 -29.55 -10.59
CA ILE A 109 -3.59 -28.60 -11.57
C ILE A 109 -3.11 -27.31 -10.88
N SER A 110 -3.01 -27.30 -9.54
CA SER A 110 -2.68 -26.09 -8.80
C SER A 110 -1.35 -25.53 -9.28
N ILE A 111 -1.41 -24.34 -9.87
CA ILE A 111 -0.26 -23.66 -10.45
C ILE A 111 0.55 -22.93 -9.36
N PHE A 112 -0.10 -22.63 -8.23
CA PHE A 112 0.51 -22.02 -7.05
C PHE A 112 1.18 -23.09 -6.17
N ARG A 113 2.41 -22.81 -5.73
CA ARG A 113 3.22 -23.77 -4.96
C ARG A 113 3.06 -23.58 -3.46
N ASN A 114 2.95 -22.33 -2.99
CA ASN A 114 3.02 -21.99 -1.57
C ASN A 114 1.65 -21.72 -0.94
N ILE A 115 0.55 -21.91 -1.68
CA ILE A 115 -0.81 -21.62 -1.23
C ILE A 115 -1.60 -22.93 -1.16
N PRO A 116 -2.08 -23.35 0.01
CA PRO A 116 -2.94 -24.53 0.12
C PRO A 116 -4.21 -24.37 -0.72
N PHE A 117 -4.55 -25.40 -1.50
CA PHE A 117 -5.73 -25.35 -2.35
C PHE A 117 -7.01 -25.18 -1.53
N SER A 118 -7.15 -25.94 -0.45
CA SER A 118 -8.23 -25.78 0.52
C SER A 118 -7.67 -25.25 1.84
N PRO A 119 -8.29 -24.24 2.48
CA PRO A 119 -9.54 -23.57 2.06
C PRO A 119 -9.35 -22.45 1.02
N TYR A 120 -8.14 -21.92 0.85
CA TYR A 120 -7.92 -20.58 0.26
C TYR A 120 -8.22 -20.45 -1.23
N VAL A 121 -7.58 -21.27 -2.08
CA VAL A 121 -7.80 -21.23 -3.54
C VAL A 121 -9.24 -21.59 -3.87
N ARG A 122 -9.76 -22.63 -3.21
CA ARG A 122 -11.15 -23.09 -3.34
C ARG A 122 -12.16 -21.97 -3.04
N MET A 123 -12.03 -21.32 -1.89
CA MET A 123 -12.90 -20.19 -1.53
C MET A 123 -12.75 -19.02 -2.50
N THR A 124 -11.56 -18.78 -3.05
CA THR A 124 -11.30 -17.72 -4.02
C THR A 124 -12.00 -18.00 -5.36
N ILE A 125 -12.01 -19.25 -5.82
CA ILE A 125 -12.74 -19.69 -7.03
C ILE A 125 -14.24 -19.41 -6.86
N TRP A 126 -14.83 -19.82 -5.73
CA TRP A 126 -16.24 -19.60 -5.46
C TRP A 126 -16.58 -18.12 -5.22
N THR A 127 -15.69 -17.37 -4.59
CA THR A 127 -15.82 -15.90 -4.46
C THR A 127 -15.87 -15.25 -5.85
N ALA A 128 -15.00 -15.66 -6.77
CA ALA A 128 -15.01 -15.18 -8.14
C ALA A 128 -16.35 -15.49 -8.82
N PHE A 129 -16.86 -16.72 -8.72
CA PHE A 129 -18.18 -17.09 -9.24
C PHE A 129 -19.30 -16.19 -8.69
N PHE A 130 -19.40 -16.03 -7.37
CA PHE A 130 -20.46 -15.20 -6.77
C PHE A 130 -20.34 -13.72 -7.16
N SER A 131 -19.11 -13.20 -7.30
CA SER A 131 -18.86 -11.81 -7.67
C SER A 131 -19.34 -11.48 -9.10
N VAL A 132 -19.33 -12.46 -10.01
CA VAL A 132 -19.68 -12.28 -11.41
C VAL A 132 -21.16 -11.89 -11.60
N ALA A 133 -22.04 -12.25 -10.67
CA ALA A 133 -23.46 -11.86 -10.72
C ALA A 133 -23.67 -10.34 -10.74
N SER A 134 -22.71 -9.55 -10.23
CA SER A 134 -22.76 -8.09 -10.23
C SER A 134 -22.42 -7.45 -11.59
N ALA A 135 -21.76 -8.18 -12.50
CA ALA A 135 -21.19 -7.62 -13.72
C ALA A 135 -22.24 -6.98 -14.65
N LEU A 136 -23.33 -7.72 -14.94
CA LEU A 136 -24.38 -7.22 -15.84
C LEU A 136 -25.28 -6.15 -15.19
N PRO A 137 -25.75 -6.30 -13.93
CA PRO A 137 -26.41 -5.24 -13.16
C PRO A 137 -25.70 -3.88 -13.22
N LEU A 138 -24.40 -3.87 -12.94
CA LEU A 138 -23.60 -2.65 -12.95
C LEU A 138 -23.50 -2.07 -14.37
N THR A 139 -23.32 -2.94 -15.37
CA THR A 139 -23.34 -2.52 -16.79
C THR A 139 -24.69 -1.92 -17.19
N LEU A 140 -25.80 -2.51 -16.75
CA LEU A 140 -27.14 -1.99 -17.00
C LEU A 140 -27.35 -0.60 -16.40
N MET A 141 -26.85 -0.36 -15.17
CA MET A 141 -26.89 0.97 -14.56
C MET A 141 -26.10 1.99 -15.39
N MET A 142 -24.92 1.62 -15.90
CA MET A 142 -24.10 2.48 -16.76
C MET A 142 -24.81 2.83 -18.08
N VAL A 143 -25.35 1.83 -18.77
CA VAL A 143 -26.02 2.02 -20.07
C VAL A 143 -27.32 2.82 -19.93
N LYS A 144 -28.04 2.67 -18.80
CA LYS A 144 -29.18 3.51 -18.43
C LYS A 144 -28.78 4.91 -17.90
N ARG A 145 -27.49 5.24 -17.89
CA ARG A 145 -26.92 6.52 -17.40
C ARG A 145 -27.25 6.82 -15.93
N GLN A 146 -27.43 5.80 -15.11
CA GLN A 146 -27.75 5.90 -13.69
C GLN A 146 -26.49 6.06 -12.83
N ALA A 147 -25.71 7.11 -13.09
CA ALA A 147 -24.38 7.31 -12.51
C ALA A 147 -24.36 7.28 -10.97
N VAL A 148 -25.37 7.90 -10.35
CA VAL A 148 -25.48 7.95 -8.88
C VAL A 148 -25.75 6.56 -8.30
N ARG A 149 -26.62 5.75 -8.92
CA ARG A 149 -26.93 4.39 -8.47
C ARG A 149 -25.72 3.47 -8.65
N TYR A 150 -25.02 3.59 -9.76
CA TYR A 150 -23.78 2.86 -10.00
C TYR A 150 -22.72 3.19 -8.92
N ALA A 151 -22.48 4.48 -8.68
CA ALA A 151 -21.50 4.92 -7.69
C ALA A 151 -21.90 4.49 -6.27
N ALA A 152 -23.18 4.66 -5.89
CA ALA A 152 -23.69 4.24 -4.59
C ALA A 152 -23.57 2.73 -4.40
N THR A 153 -23.95 1.92 -5.39
CA THR A 153 -23.84 0.46 -5.33
C THR A 153 -22.38 0.02 -5.19
N SER A 154 -21.47 0.64 -5.96
CA SER A 154 -20.04 0.35 -5.89
C SER A 154 -19.45 0.68 -4.51
N ILE A 155 -19.82 1.84 -3.94
CA ILE A 155 -19.40 2.26 -2.60
C ILE A 155 -19.97 1.30 -1.54
N VAL A 156 -21.24 0.89 -1.64
CA VAL A 156 -21.85 -0.05 -0.70
C VAL A 156 -21.17 -1.41 -0.76
N MET A 157 -20.91 -1.95 -1.96
CA MET A 157 -20.15 -3.20 -2.14
C MET A 157 -18.75 -3.12 -1.53
N PHE A 158 -18.06 -2.01 -1.79
CA PHE A 158 -16.71 -1.80 -1.31
C PHE A 158 -16.67 -1.62 0.23
N SER A 159 -17.55 -0.80 0.79
CA SER A 159 -17.69 -0.61 2.23
C SER A 159 -18.08 -1.90 2.95
N ALA A 160 -18.99 -2.70 2.39
CA ALA A 160 -19.35 -4.00 2.94
C ALA A 160 -18.14 -4.95 3.00
N ASN A 161 -17.29 -4.97 1.96
CA ASN A 161 -16.03 -5.72 1.97
C ASN A 161 -15.11 -5.23 3.10
N ILE A 162 -14.91 -3.92 3.24
CA ILE A 162 -14.04 -3.38 4.30
C ILE A 162 -14.56 -3.71 5.69
N ILE A 163 -15.85 -3.48 5.94
CA ILE A 163 -16.47 -3.74 7.24
C ILE A 163 -16.33 -5.22 7.60
N ALA A 164 -16.62 -6.12 6.66
CA ALA A 164 -16.46 -7.55 6.85
C ALA A 164 -14.99 -7.91 7.12
N ILE A 165 -14.04 -7.36 6.36
CA ILE A 165 -12.61 -7.60 6.55
C ILE A 165 -12.16 -7.13 7.94
N ILE A 166 -12.54 -5.92 8.36
CA ILE A 166 -12.22 -5.39 9.68
C ILE A 166 -12.82 -6.31 10.77
N PHE A 167 -14.06 -6.75 10.62
CA PHE A 167 -14.71 -7.65 11.56
C PHE A 167 -13.97 -9.00 11.66
N PHE A 168 -13.76 -9.70 10.55
CA PHE A 168 -13.13 -11.03 10.56
C PHE A 168 -11.65 -11.01 10.93
N VAL A 169 -10.90 -9.97 10.53
CA VAL A 169 -9.45 -9.88 10.79
C VAL A 169 -9.17 -9.33 12.18
N THR A 170 -9.89 -8.28 12.61
CA THR A 170 -9.58 -7.58 13.86
C THR A 170 -10.25 -8.22 15.07
N TYR A 171 -11.54 -8.58 14.94
CA TYR A 171 -12.31 -9.12 16.06
C TYR A 171 -12.11 -10.63 16.19
N LEU A 172 -12.22 -11.37 15.08
CA LEU A 172 -12.07 -12.83 15.10
C LEU A 172 -10.62 -13.32 14.98
N LYS A 173 -9.65 -12.42 14.70
CA LYS A 173 -8.21 -12.70 14.60
C LYS A 173 -7.86 -13.91 13.71
N THR A 174 -8.64 -14.14 12.67
CA THR A 174 -8.51 -15.31 11.77
C THR A 174 -7.45 -15.16 10.67
N GLY A 175 -6.65 -14.08 10.71
CA GLY A 175 -5.57 -13.82 9.75
C GLY A 175 -6.05 -13.75 8.29
N VAL A 176 -5.32 -14.41 7.38
CA VAL A 176 -5.65 -14.49 5.93
C VAL A 176 -7.02 -15.11 5.69
N LEU A 177 -7.36 -16.15 6.45
CA LEU A 177 -8.62 -16.87 6.28
C LEU A 177 -9.82 -15.94 6.51
N GLY A 178 -9.71 -15.03 7.50
CA GLY A 178 -10.73 -14.01 7.76
C GLY A 178 -11.01 -13.11 6.56
N VAL A 179 -9.98 -12.67 5.84
CA VAL A 179 -10.15 -11.85 4.64
C VAL A 179 -10.84 -12.62 3.53
N VAL A 180 -10.44 -13.88 3.30
CA VAL A 180 -11.03 -14.73 2.25
C VAL A 180 -12.49 -15.04 2.56
N ILE A 181 -12.80 -15.37 3.81
CA ILE A 181 -14.16 -15.62 4.30
C ILE A 181 -15.03 -14.36 4.18
N ALA A 182 -14.50 -13.20 4.59
CA ALA A 182 -15.20 -11.92 4.46
C ALA A 182 -15.60 -11.63 3.01
N LYS A 183 -14.65 -11.76 2.07
CA LYS A 183 -14.91 -11.58 0.64
C LYS A 183 -15.94 -12.57 0.09
N LEU A 184 -15.88 -13.83 0.53
CA LEU A 184 -16.82 -14.86 0.11
C LEU A 184 -18.25 -14.54 0.56
N TYR A 185 -18.46 -14.25 1.86
CA TYR A 185 -19.78 -13.95 2.38
C TYR A 185 -20.38 -12.67 1.79
N VAL A 186 -19.56 -11.63 1.65
CA VAL A 186 -20.00 -10.39 0.98
C VAL A 186 -20.39 -10.69 -0.47
N SER A 187 -19.60 -11.50 -1.19
CA SER A 187 -19.93 -11.88 -2.57
C SER A 187 -21.23 -12.70 -2.65
N ILE A 188 -21.48 -13.61 -1.70
CA ILE A 188 -22.75 -14.37 -1.61
C ILE A 188 -23.94 -13.42 -1.37
N ALA A 189 -23.82 -12.49 -0.42
CA ALA A 189 -24.89 -11.53 -0.12
C ALA A 189 -25.24 -10.67 -1.34
N PHE A 190 -24.22 -10.15 -2.05
CA PHE A 190 -24.45 -9.40 -3.29
C PHE A 190 -24.92 -10.29 -4.44
N PHE A 191 -24.49 -11.54 -4.52
CA PHE A 191 -25.00 -12.50 -5.50
C PHE A 191 -26.51 -12.67 -5.35
N ILE A 192 -27.02 -12.85 -4.13
CA ILE A 192 -28.46 -12.96 -3.85
C ILE A 192 -29.17 -11.66 -4.26
N LEU A 193 -28.67 -10.51 -3.82
CA LEU A 193 -29.25 -9.20 -4.14
C LEU A 193 -29.35 -8.97 -5.65
N PHE A 194 -28.26 -9.20 -6.39
CA PHE A 194 -28.22 -8.98 -7.83
C PHE A 194 -29.03 -10.03 -8.60
N THR A 195 -29.10 -11.26 -8.11
CA THR A 195 -29.97 -12.30 -8.65
C THR A 195 -31.44 -11.92 -8.53
N LEU A 196 -31.87 -11.43 -7.36
CA LEU A 196 -33.23 -10.92 -7.17
C LEU A 196 -33.50 -9.73 -8.09
N MET A 197 -32.59 -8.75 -8.14
CA MET A 197 -32.73 -7.58 -9.00
C MET A 197 -32.87 -7.97 -10.48
N MET A 198 -32.07 -8.93 -10.95
CA MET A 198 -32.13 -9.43 -12.32
C MET A 198 -33.39 -10.25 -12.57
N ALA A 199 -33.81 -11.10 -11.64
CA ALA A 199 -35.05 -11.87 -11.75
C ALA A 199 -36.29 -10.97 -11.94
N PHE A 200 -36.36 -9.81 -11.26
CA PHE A 200 -37.45 -8.85 -11.46
C PHE A 200 -37.33 -8.01 -12.74
N TYR A 201 -36.12 -7.84 -13.28
CA TYR A 201 -35.90 -7.03 -14.48
C TYR A 201 -36.00 -7.82 -15.79
N MET A 202 -35.43 -9.02 -15.83
CA MET A 202 -35.22 -9.79 -17.05
C MET A 202 -36.50 -10.48 -17.53
N ARG A 203 -36.52 -10.82 -18.83
CA ARG A 203 -37.53 -11.72 -19.40
C ARG A 203 -36.84 -12.90 -20.02
N LEU A 204 -37.01 -14.08 -19.43
CA LEU A 204 -36.42 -15.30 -19.96
C LEU A 204 -37.21 -15.79 -21.16
N ASP A 205 -36.52 -15.92 -22.29
CA ASP A 205 -37.07 -16.44 -23.53
C ASP A 205 -35.98 -17.31 -24.18
N LEU A 206 -36.13 -18.63 -24.06
CA LEU A 206 -35.14 -19.60 -24.55
C LEU A 206 -35.01 -19.55 -26.08
N GLY A 207 -36.07 -19.20 -26.79
CA GLY A 207 -36.04 -19.01 -28.24
C GLY A 207 -35.19 -17.81 -28.63
N ALA A 208 -35.38 -16.68 -27.94
CA ALA A 208 -34.56 -15.49 -28.15
C ALA A 208 -33.10 -15.71 -27.73
N ALA A 209 -32.85 -16.43 -26.63
CA ALA A 209 -31.51 -16.71 -26.14
C ALA A 209 -30.65 -17.46 -27.18
N ARG A 210 -31.26 -18.38 -27.95
CA ARG A 210 -30.56 -19.12 -29.03
C ARG A 210 -29.95 -18.21 -30.09
N LYS A 211 -30.57 -17.06 -30.36
CA LYS A 211 -30.06 -16.05 -31.30
C LYS A 211 -29.08 -15.09 -30.62
N ILE A 212 -29.42 -14.61 -29.43
CA ILE A 212 -28.67 -13.58 -28.71
C ILE A 212 -27.30 -14.08 -28.21
N ILE A 213 -27.22 -15.31 -27.72
CA ILE A 213 -25.97 -15.86 -27.12
C ILE A 213 -24.82 -15.89 -28.13
N PRO A 214 -24.98 -16.46 -29.36
CA PRO A 214 -23.92 -16.44 -30.37
C PRO A 214 -23.48 -15.02 -30.74
N GLU A 215 -24.43 -14.08 -30.89
CA GLU A 215 -24.12 -12.67 -31.18
C GLU A 215 -23.31 -12.04 -30.04
N ALA A 216 -23.70 -12.28 -28.79
CA ALA A 216 -23.00 -11.79 -27.60
C ALA A 216 -21.59 -12.36 -27.48
N LEU A 217 -21.40 -13.66 -27.77
CA LEU A 217 -20.10 -14.33 -27.73
C LEU A 217 -19.18 -13.85 -28.86
N ASN A 218 -19.69 -13.68 -30.07
CA ASN A 218 -18.91 -13.15 -31.20
C ASN A 218 -18.40 -11.72 -30.95
N LEU A 219 -19.15 -10.93 -30.18
CA LEU A 219 -18.73 -9.60 -29.76
C LEU A 219 -17.79 -9.61 -28.55
N GLY A 220 -18.01 -10.51 -27.59
CA GLY A 220 -17.31 -10.55 -26.31
C GLY A 220 -15.99 -11.34 -26.33
N LEU A 221 -15.96 -12.53 -26.94
CA LEU A 221 -14.80 -13.42 -26.95
C LEU A 221 -13.54 -12.79 -27.55
N PRO A 222 -13.59 -12.02 -28.66
CA PRO A 222 -12.41 -11.37 -29.20
C PRO A 222 -11.78 -10.34 -28.24
N LEU A 223 -12.51 -9.86 -27.24
CA LEU A 223 -12.00 -8.94 -26.22
C LEU A 223 -11.21 -9.65 -25.13
N VAL A 224 -11.50 -10.93 -24.85
CA VAL A 224 -10.89 -11.70 -23.75
C VAL A 224 -9.36 -11.78 -23.87
N PRO A 225 -8.75 -12.11 -25.03
CA PRO A 225 -7.30 -12.12 -25.16
C PRO A 225 -6.65 -10.76 -24.87
N SER A 226 -7.32 -9.67 -25.26
CA SER A 226 -6.82 -8.31 -24.99
C SER A 226 -6.86 -7.99 -23.49
N LEU A 227 -7.95 -8.39 -22.80
CA LEU A 227 -8.06 -8.23 -21.35
C LEU A 227 -7.00 -9.06 -20.60
N ILE A 228 -6.74 -10.29 -21.04
CA ILE A 228 -5.69 -11.14 -20.48
C ILE A 228 -4.32 -10.53 -20.73
N ALA A 229 -4.04 -9.96 -21.91
CA ALA A 229 -2.77 -9.31 -22.20
C ALA A 229 -2.52 -8.09 -21.31
N ILE A 230 -3.54 -7.24 -21.11
CA ILE A 230 -3.47 -6.09 -20.19
C ILE A 230 -3.23 -6.56 -18.75
N TRP A 231 -3.97 -7.57 -18.30
CA TRP A 231 -3.80 -8.13 -16.97
C TRP A 231 -2.41 -8.73 -16.77
N THR A 232 -1.90 -9.46 -17.78
CA THR A 232 -0.57 -10.07 -17.76
C THR A 232 0.48 -8.98 -17.55
N LEU A 233 0.43 -7.90 -18.32
CA LEU A 233 1.33 -6.76 -18.17
C LEU A 233 1.34 -6.15 -16.76
N ALA A 234 0.18 -6.11 -16.10
CA ALA A 234 0.02 -5.42 -14.83
C ALA A 234 0.32 -6.30 -13.60
N MET A 235 0.15 -7.62 -13.70
CA MET A 235 0.06 -8.48 -12.51
C MET A 235 0.77 -9.84 -12.62
N ILE A 236 1.34 -10.21 -13.77
CA ILE A 236 1.99 -11.53 -13.92
C ILE A 236 3.29 -11.65 -13.11
N ASP A 237 3.95 -10.52 -12.88
CA ASP A 237 5.18 -10.40 -12.09
C ASP A 237 5.09 -11.09 -10.73
N ARG A 238 3.99 -10.86 -10.00
CA ARG A 238 3.74 -11.47 -8.69
C ARG A 238 3.53 -12.98 -8.74
N PHE A 239 2.96 -13.50 -9.83
CA PHE A 239 2.85 -14.94 -10.03
C PHE A 239 4.24 -15.58 -10.17
N PHE A 240 5.15 -14.96 -10.91
CA PHE A 240 6.54 -15.44 -11.00
C PHE A 240 7.28 -15.30 -9.66
N LEU A 241 7.11 -14.19 -8.95
CA LEU A 241 7.70 -13.98 -7.62
C LEU A 241 7.22 -15.04 -6.61
N GLU A 242 5.93 -15.38 -6.59
CA GLU A 242 5.40 -16.42 -5.70
C GLU A 242 6.10 -17.76 -5.96
N ARG A 243 6.22 -18.14 -7.24
CA ARG A 243 6.75 -19.43 -7.63
C ARG A 243 8.26 -19.54 -7.44
N MET A 244 8.99 -18.44 -7.59
CA MET A 244 10.47 -18.42 -7.58
C MET A 244 11.05 -18.04 -6.21
N LEU A 245 10.41 -17.14 -5.47
CA LEU A 245 10.96 -16.54 -4.23
C LEU A 245 10.03 -16.67 -3.02
N GLY A 246 8.76 -17.04 -3.22
CA GLY A 246 7.80 -17.26 -2.15
C GLY A 246 6.98 -16.03 -1.75
N LEU A 247 6.01 -16.24 -0.87
CA LEU A 247 4.95 -15.28 -0.56
C LEU A 247 5.42 -14.03 0.18
N ALA A 248 6.45 -14.13 1.04
CA ALA A 248 6.95 -12.97 1.78
C ALA A 248 7.45 -11.86 0.83
N VAL A 249 8.22 -12.24 -0.20
CA VAL A 249 8.72 -11.32 -1.24
C VAL A 249 7.57 -10.72 -2.04
N VAL A 250 6.55 -11.51 -2.39
CA VAL A 250 5.34 -11.02 -3.05
C VAL A 250 4.63 -9.97 -2.21
N GLY A 251 4.59 -10.16 -0.89
CA GLY A 251 4.00 -9.20 0.05
C GLY A 251 4.72 -7.86 0.02
N ILE A 252 6.05 -7.85 0.18
CA ILE A 252 6.87 -6.62 0.13
C ILE A 252 6.75 -5.93 -1.23
N TYR A 253 6.90 -6.71 -2.31
CA TYR A 253 6.78 -6.20 -3.68
C TYR A 253 5.41 -5.56 -3.93
N SER A 254 4.34 -6.19 -3.45
CA SER A 254 2.97 -5.70 -3.66
C SER A 254 2.71 -4.37 -2.96
N ILE A 255 3.29 -4.12 -1.78
CA ILE A 255 3.20 -2.80 -1.12
C ILE A 255 3.90 -1.74 -1.96
N GLY A 256 5.12 -2.02 -2.43
CA GLY A 256 5.86 -1.10 -3.31
C GLY A 256 5.09 -0.79 -4.60
N TYR A 257 4.44 -1.81 -5.18
CA TYR A 257 3.63 -1.66 -6.38
C TYR A 257 2.36 -0.84 -6.14
N SER A 258 1.72 -0.94 -4.97
CA SER A 258 0.52 -0.15 -4.66
C SER A 258 0.74 1.35 -4.88
N PHE A 259 1.93 1.88 -4.59
CA PHE A 259 2.24 3.29 -4.85
C PHE A 259 2.39 3.63 -6.33
N GLY A 260 2.72 2.66 -7.18
CA GLY A 260 2.61 2.77 -8.62
C GLY A 260 1.19 3.08 -9.09
N LEU A 261 0.17 2.52 -8.41
CA LEU A 261 -1.24 2.79 -8.73
C LEU A 261 -1.63 4.25 -8.46
N ILE A 262 -0.95 4.95 -7.53
CA ILE A 262 -1.13 6.40 -7.34
C ILE A 262 -0.67 7.14 -8.60
N MET A 263 0.47 6.74 -9.15
CA MET A 263 0.98 7.33 -10.37
C MET A 263 0.08 7.03 -11.57
N GLU A 264 -0.41 5.80 -11.70
CA GLU A 264 -1.42 5.45 -12.72
C GLU A 264 -2.70 6.27 -12.55
N PHE A 265 -3.12 6.52 -11.31
CA PHE A 265 -4.26 7.39 -11.04
C PHE A 265 -4.02 8.83 -11.51
N ILE A 266 -2.84 9.42 -11.21
CA ILE A 266 -2.48 10.77 -11.66
C ILE A 266 -2.53 10.86 -13.19
N VAL A 267 -2.00 9.86 -13.91
CA VAL A 267 -2.01 9.90 -15.37
C VAL A 267 -3.41 9.62 -15.94
N SER A 268 -4.15 8.66 -15.39
CA SER A 268 -5.50 8.35 -15.85
C SER A 268 -6.47 9.52 -15.63
N SER A 269 -6.32 10.30 -14.56
CA SER A 269 -7.14 11.50 -14.32
C SER A 269 -6.83 12.62 -15.30
N MET A 270 -5.57 12.79 -15.72
CA MET A 270 -5.23 13.65 -16.87
C MET A 270 -5.89 13.13 -18.15
N SER A 271 -6.01 11.81 -18.30
CA SER A 271 -6.57 11.20 -19.50
C SER A 271 -8.05 11.54 -19.76
N LEU A 272 -8.80 11.82 -18.70
CA LEU A 272 -10.19 12.25 -18.79
C LEU A 272 -10.36 13.61 -19.47
N ALA A 273 -9.34 14.48 -19.39
CA ALA A 273 -9.39 15.83 -19.98
C ALA A 273 -8.87 15.84 -21.43
N TRP A 274 -7.73 15.21 -21.69
CA TRP A 274 -7.05 15.36 -22.98
C TRP A 274 -7.63 14.51 -24.12
N VAL A 275 -8.34 13.40 -23.83
CA VAL A 275 -8.86 12.47 -24.84
C VAL A 275 -10.03 13.13 -25.56
N PRO A 276 -11.05 13.68 -24.87
CA PRO A 276 -12.07 14.49 -25.53
C PRO A 276 -11.47 15.68 -26.29
N PHE A 277 -10.47 16.36 -25.72
CA PHE A 277 -9.79 17.47 -26.38
C PHE A 277 -9.10 17.03 -27.68
N PHE A 278 -8.43 15.86 -27.67
CA PHE A 278 -7.79 15.28 -28.85
C PHE A 278 -8.82 15.03 -29.94
N PHE A 279 -9.87 14.28 -29.66
CA PHE A 279 -10.86 13.91 -30.66
C PHE A 279 -11.69 15.09 -31.19
N ALA A 280 -11.94 16.10 -30.36
CA ALA A 280 -12.64 17.32 -30.78
C ALA A 280 -11.82 18.18 -31.74
N ASN A 281 -10.50 18.22 -31.58
CA ASN A 281 -9.63 19.15 -32.30
C ASN A 281 -8.73 18.48 -33.35
N ALA A 282 -8.66 17.15 -33.41
CA ALA A 282 -7.77 16.38 -34.30
C ALA A 282 -7.85 16.72 -35.80
N LYS A 283 -8.94 17.36 -36.24
CA LYS A 283 -9.15 17.82 -37.62
C LYS A 283 -8.56 19.21 -37.90
N SER A 284 -8.32 20.04 -36.89
CA SER A 284 -7.74 21.37 -37.08
C SER A 284 -6.25 21.27 -37.45
N PRO A 285 -5.76 22.08 -38.41
CA PRO A 285 -4.34 22.13 -38.73
C PRO A 285 -3.47 22.63 -37.55
N GLU A 286 -3.99 23.55 -36.72
CA GLU A 286 -3.27 24.13 -35.57
C GLU A 286 -3.18 23.15 -34.38
N PHE A 287 -4.01 22.12 -34.39
CA PHE A 287 -4.13 21.17 -33.28
C PHE A 287 -2.82 20.45 -32.96
N ARG A 288 -2.04 20.06 -33.98
CA ARG A 288 -0.81 19.26 -33.76
C ARG A 288 0.19 19.98 -32.87
N GLN A 289 0.38 21.28 -33.09
CA GLN A 289 1.31 22.08 -32.29
C GLN A 289 0.75 22.36 -30.89
N ALA A 290 -0.55 22.64 -30.79
CA ALA A 290 -1.23 22.82 -29.50
C ALA A 290 -1.17 21.55 -28.65
N PHE A 291 -1.44 20.39 -29.24
CA PHE A 291 -1.39 19.09 -28.59
C PHE A 291 0.04 18.69 -28.21
N SER A 292 1.03 18.99 -29.04
CA SER A 292 2.45 18.78 -28.73
C SER A 292 2.86 19.54 -27.48
N ARG A 293 2.59 20.86 -27.41
CA ARG A 293 2.89 21.68 -26.22
C ARG A 293 2.14 21.21 -24.98
N LEU A 294 0.84 20.92 -25.14
CA LEU A 294 0.00 20.44 -24.05
C LEU A 294 0.53 19.10 -23.49
N SER A 295 0.96 18.20 -24.37
CA SER A 295 1.61 16.93 -23.99
C SER A 295 2.87 17.19 -23.17
N THR A 296 3.74 18.12 -23.57
CA THR A 296 4.94 18.49 -22.82
C THR A 296 4.62 18.93 -21.39
N TYR A 297 3.56 19.72 -21.19
CA TYR A 297 3.13 20.15 -19.85
C TYR A 297 2.58 19.00 -19.01
N PHE A 298 1.79 18.11 -19.62
CA PHE A 298 1.32 16.91 -18.92
C PHE A 298 2.48 16.04 -18.47
N ILE A 299 3.48 15.83 -19.34
CA ILE A 299 4.69 15.09 -19.00
C ILE A 299 5.43 15.79 -17.85
N ALA A 300 5.51 17.12 -17.85
CA ALA A 300 6.16 17.86 -16.78
C ALA A 300 5.49 17.63 -15.42
N VAL A 301 4.15 17.68 -15.36
CA VAL A 301 3.40 17.39 -14.12
C VAL A 301 3.58 15.92 -13.72
N ALA A 302 3.52 14.99 -14.65
CA ALA A 302 3.70 13.57 -14.38
C ALA A 302 5.11 13.24 -13.85
N VAL A 303 6.16 13.81 -14.45
CA VAL A 303 7.56 13.67 -13.99
C VAL A 303 7.75 14.30 -12.62
N PHE A 304 7.17 15.47 -12.36
CA PHE A 304 7.23 16.11 -11.05
C PHE A 304 6.55 15.26 -9.97
N SER A 305 5.36 14.73 -10.23
CA SER A 305 4.66 13.83 -9.31
C SER A 305 5.46 12.54 -9.05
N ALA A 306 6.04 11.94 -10.09
CA ALA A 306 6.90 10.77 -9.96
C ALA A 306 8.15 11.07 -9.11
N LEU A 307 8.77 12.23 -9.31
CA LEU A 307 9.91 12.69 -8.49
C LEU A 307 9.51 12.81 -7.02
N CYS A 308 8.39 13.46 -6.70
CA CYS A 308 7.88 13.58 -5.34
C CYS A 308 7.66 12.20 -4.70
N LEU A 309 6.92 11.31 -5.38
CA LEU A 309 6.66 9.96 -4.86
C LEU A 309 7.97 9.21 -4.58
N ASN A 310 8.95 9.30 -5.48
CA ASN A 310 10.20 8.57 -5.36
C ASN A 310 11.12 9.12 -4.27
N LEU A 311 11.21 10.46 -4.13
CA LEU A 311 12.00 11.11 -3.09
C LEU A 311 11.49 10.77 -1.68
N PHE A 312 10.16 10.79 -1.50
CA PHE A 312 9.52 10.52 -0.22
C PHE A 312 9.15 9.04 -0.01
N SER A 313 9.68 8.13 -0.84
CA SER A 313 9.34 6.70 -0.79
C SER A 313 9.55 6.07 0.60
N SER A 314 10.65 6.41 1.28
CA SER A 314 10.96 5.83 2.60
C SER A 314 9.96 6.28 3.67
N GLU A 315 9.59 7.56 3.66
CA GLU A 315 8.62 8.15 4.58
C GLU A 315 7.20 7.66 4.30
N ILE A 316 6.82 7.59 3.03
CA ILE A 316 5.51 7.10 2.60
C ILE A 316 5.32 5.65 3.02
N ILE A 317 6.33 4.79 2.83
CA ILE A 317 6.25 3.39 3.25
C ILE A 317 6.12 3.29 4.78
N LEU A 318 6.91 4.02 5.57
CA LEU A 318 6.83 3.91 7.03
C LEU A 318 5.52 4.47 7.60
N LEU A 319 4.96 5.51 6.97
CA LEU A 319 3.68 6.08 7.37
C LEU A 319 2.51 5.14 7.10
N MET A 320 2.56 4.41 5.98
CA MET A 320 1.46 3.59 5.48
C MET A 320 1.59 2.10 5.82
N ALA A 321 2.80 1.62 6.10
CA ALA A 321 3.08 0.23 6.38
C ALA A 321 4.01 0.09 7.59
N THR A 322 3.88 -1.03 8.30
CA THR A 322 4.77 -1.37 9.42
C THR A 322 6.22 -1.58 8.95
N SER A 323 7.17 -1.46 9.88
CA SER A 323 8.62 -1.57 9.63
C SER A 323 9.03 -2.85 8.90
N LYS A 324 8.29 -3.95 9.08
CA LYS A 324 8.53 -5.21 8.36
C LYS A 324 8.40 -5.07 6.84
N PHE A 325 7.68 -4.08 6.31
CA PHE A 325 7.55 -3.88 4.87
C PHE A 325 8.48 -2.79 4.33
N TYR A 326 9.43 -2.30 5.12
CA TYR A 326 10.29 -1.16 4.76
C TYR A 326 11.07 -1.37 3.46
N GLU A 327 11.45 -2.61 3.13
CA GLU A 327 12.13 -2.95 1.86
C GLU A 327 11.31 -2.61 0.61
N ALA A 328 9.98 -2.44 0.73
CA ALA A 328 9.13 -1.97 -0.37
C ALA A 328 9.58 -0.62 -0.95
N ARG A 329 10.33 0.18 -0.17
CA ARG A 329 10.93 1.46 -0.61
C ARG A 329 11.90 1.30 -1.78
N LEU A 330 12.47 0.11 -1.99
CA LEU A 330 13.39 -0.17 -3.09
C LEU A 330 12.64 -0.40 -4.41
N VAL A 331 11.47 -1.04 -4.34
CA VAL A 331 10.64 -1.37 -5.51
C VAL A 331 9.82 -0.17 -5.97
N MET A 332 9.28 0.60 -5.03
CA MET A 332 8.38 1.72 -5.32
C MET A 332 8.90 2.68 -6.41
N PRO A 333 10.16 3.15 -6.38
CA PRO A 333 10.67 4.08 -7.40
C PRO A 333 10.65 3.54 -8.83
N VAL A 334 10.98 2.25 -9.00
CA VAL A 334 10.99 1.58 -10.30
C VAL A 334 9.56 1.39 -10.81
N ILE A 335 8.63 1.03 -9.92
CA ILE A 335 7.21 0.86 -10.33
C ILE A 335 6.56 2.22 -10.63
N VAL A 336 6.86 3.28 -9.89
CA VAL A 336 6.38 4.64 -10.21
C VAL A 336 6.92 5.10 -11.57
N ALA A 337 8.19 4.83 -11.87
CA ALA A 337 8.74 5.09 -13.21
C ALA A 337 8.05 4.25 -14.30
N SER A 338 7.74 2.99 -14.01
CA SER A 338 6.98 2.10 -14.90
C SER A 338 5.58 2.67 -15.19
N ALA A 339 4.86 3.08 -14.16
CA ALA A 339 3.54 3.72 -14.26
C ALA A 339 3.60 5.05 -15.03
N LEU A 340 4.66 5.84 -14.87
CA LEU A 340 4.91 7.03 -15.70
C LEU A 340 4.99 6.66 -17.19
N LEU A 341 5.79 5.65 -17.56
CA LEU A 341 5.90 5.19 -18.95
C LEU A 341 4.57 4.68 -19.52
N HIS A 342 3.83 3.90 -18.74
CA HIS A 342 2.47 3.47 -19.09
C HIS A 342 1.54 4.68 -19.29
N GLY A 343 1.70 5.71 -18.48
CA GLY A 343 1.01 6.98 -18.64
C GLY A 343 1.32 7.70 -19.95
N LEU A 344 2.61 7.74 -20.33
CA LEU A 344 3.06 8.32 -21.60
C LEU A 344 2.52 7.54 -22.81
N TYR A 345 2.29 6.23 -22.68
CA TYR A 345 1.75 5.38 -23.75
C TYR A 345 0.38 5.85 -24.25
N TYR A 346 -0.45 6.47 -23.39
CA TYR A 346 -1.76 6.98 -23.81
C TYR A 346 -1.69 8.10 -24.86
N LEU A 347 -0.59 8.86 -24.92
CA LEU A 347 -0.39 9.93 -25.92
C LEU A 347 -0.46 9.40 -27.36
N PRO A 348 0.46 8.50 -27.79
CA PRO A 348 0.44 7.99 -29.15
C PRO A 348 -0.72 7.03 -29.42
N VAL A 349 -1.26 6.36 -28.40
CA VAL A 349 -2.40 5.45 -28.56
C VAL A 349 -3.66 6.17 -29.04
N ASN A 350 -3.85 7.43 -28.64
CA ASN A 350 -4.97 8.24 -29.14
C ASN A 350 -4.90 8.44 -30.67
N CYS A 351 -3.69 8.53 -31.24
CA CYS A 351 -3.49 8.59 -32.68
C CYS A 351 -3.96 7.32 -33.39
N ILE A 352 -3.68 6.16 -32.80
CA ILE A 352 -4.09 4.84 -33.32
C ILE A 352 -5.61 4.68 -33.25
N HIS A 353 -6.22 5.09 -32.12
CA HIS A 353 -7.68 5.11 -31.95
C HIS A 353 -8.37 6.03 -32.96
N TYR A 354 -7.82 7.23 -33.18
CA TYR A 354 -8.35 8.19 -34.15
C TYR A 354 -8.39 7.64 -35.57
N ARG A 355 -7.39 6.84 -35.96
CA ARG A 355 -7.36 6.14 -37.24
C ARG A 355 -8.12 4.82 -37.25
N LYS A 356 -8.85 4.49 -36.17
CA LYS A 356 -9.67 3.28 -36.00
C LYS A 356 -8.90 1.97 -36.23
N LYS A 357 -7.60 1.93 -35.92
CA LYS A 357 -6.74 0.74 -36.05
C LYS A 357 -6.51 0.04 -34.71
N THR A 358 -7.59 -0.21 -33.97
CA THR A 358 -7.56 -0.77 -32.60
C THR A 358 -6.90 -2.15 -32.50
N TRP A 359 -6.96 -2.97 -33.56
CA TRP A 359 -6.26 -4.25 -33.60
C TRP A 359 -4.74 -4.12 -33.42
N LYS A 360 -4.13 -3.00 -33.86
CA LYS A 360 -2.71 -2.74 -33.64
C LYS A 360 -2.40 -2.52 -32.16
N ILE A 361 -3.32 -1.91 -31.43
CA ILE A 361 -3.18 -1.70 -29.98
C ILE A 361 -3.16 -3.05 -29.26
N ALA A 362 -4.07 -3.95 -29.64
CA ALA A 362 -4.08 -5.31 -29.12
C ALA A 362 -2.76 -6.05 -29.40
N LEU A 363 -2.22 -5.95 -30.63
CA LEU A 363 -0.94 -6.57 -30.98
C LEU A 363 0.24 -5.99 -30.18
N ILE A 364 0.32 -4.67 -30.04
CA ILE A 364 1.36 -3.99 -29.25
C ILE A 364 1.29 -4.39 -27.77
N THR A 365 0.08 -4.48 -27.22
CA THR A 365 -0.17 -4.90 -25.84
C THR A 365 0.25 -6.36 -25.64
N LEU A 366 -0.13 -7.25 -26.57
CA LEU A 366 0.23 -8.66 -26.51
C LEU A 366 1.75 -8.86 -26.60
N ALA A 367 2.43 -8.17 -27.53
CA ALA A 367 3.88 -8.23 -27.66
C ALA A 367 4.59 -7.78 -26.37
N SER A 368 4.07 -6.73 -25.72
CA SER A 368 4.60 -6.24 -24.46
C SER A 368 4.33 -7.22 -23.31
N ALA A 369 3.15 -7.86 -23.27
CA ALA A 369 2.80 -8.87 -22.28
C ALA A 369 3.70 -10.11 -22.37
N VAL A 370 3.95 -10.60 -23.59
CA VAL A 370 4.88 -11.71 -23.82
C VAL A 370 6.29 -11.34 -23.37
N THR A 371 6.74 -10.12 -23.71
CA THR A 371 8.04 -9.61 -23.26
C THR A 371 8.12 -9.54 -21.74
N ASN A 372 7.04 -9.14 -21.07
CA ASN A 372 6.98 -9.10 -19.61
C ASN A 372 7.14 -10.48 -18.98
N CYS A 373 6.45 -11.50 -19.51
CA CYS A 373 6.61 -12.88 -19.05
C CYS A 373 8.07 -13.36 -19.23
N LEU A 374 8.67 -13.12 -20.40
CA LEU A 374 10.05 -13.52 -20.68
C LEU A 374 11.04 -12.81 -19.76
N LEU A 375 10.90 -11.50 -19.56
CA LEU A 375 11.77 -10.73 -18.68
C LEU A 375 11.61 -11.12 -17.21
N ASN A 376 10.40 -11.41 -16.73
CA ASN A 376 10.20 -11.92 -15.37
C ASN A 376 10.92 -13.25 -15.19
N TRP A 377 10.76 -14.19 -16.14
CA TRP A 377 11.44 -15.48 -16.09
C TRP A 377 12.98 -15.36 -16.10
N LEU A 378 13.54 -14.39 -16.81
CA LEU A 378 14.99 -14.18 -16.92
C LEU A 378 15.60 -13.35 -15.77
N LEU A 379 14.92 -12.28 -15.32
CA LEU A 379 15.47 -11.29 -14.40
C LEU A 379 15.20 -11.64 -12.93
N ILE A 380 14.07 -12.26 -12.60
CA ILE A 380 13.75 -12.61 -11.20
C ILE A 380 14.81 -13.53 -10.57
N PRO A 381 15.29 -14.59 -11.24
CA PRO A 381 16.32 -15.47 -10.65
C PRO A 381 17.62 -14.75 -10.29
N ARG A 382 17.96 -13.65 -10.98
CA ARG A 382 19.22 -12.91 -10.78
C ARG A 382 19.08 -11.71 -9.86
N TYR A 383 17.96 -10.99 -9.95
CA TYR A 383 17.75 -9.71 -9.27
C TYR A 383 16.62 -9.74 -8.23
N GLY A 384 16.03 -10.90 -7.96
CA GLY A 384 14.96 -11.06 -7.00
C GLY A 384 13.72 -10.22 -7.36
N MET A 385 13.13 -9.57 -6.35
CA MET A 385 11.99 -8.65 -6.52
C MET A 385 12.30 -7.44 -7.42
N MET A 386 13.55 -6.99 -7.47
CA MET A 386 13.95 -5.90 -8.37
C MET A 386 13.93 -6.37 -9.83
N GLY A 387 14.20 -7.65 -10.08
CA GLY A 387 14.07 -8.26 -11.40
C GLY A 387 12.65 -8.15 -11.96
N ALA A 388 11.64 -8.39 -11.11
CA ALA A 388 10.24 -8.19 -11.47
C ALA A 388 9.92 -6.71 -11.77
N ALA A 389 10.43 -5.78 -10.93
CA ALA A 389 10.23 -4.35 -11.16
C ALA A 389 10.85 -3.89 -12.49
N TYR A 390 12.07 -4.36 -12.81
CA TYR A 390 12.73 -4.07 -14.09
C TYR A 390 12.01 -4.70 -15.28
N ALA A 391 11.48 -5.93 -15.14
CA ALA A 391 10.68 -6.56 -16.18
C ALA A 391 9.45 -5.71 -16.54
N THR A 392 8.74 -5.19 -15.54
CA THR A 392 7.60 -4.27 -15.73
C THR A 392 8.02 -2.96 -16.38
N LEU A 393 9.10 -2.33 -15.90
CA LEU A 393 9.63 -1.09 -16.48
C LEU A 393 9.96 -1.24 -17.96
N LEU A 394 10.72 -2.28 -18.31
CA LEU A 394 11.15 -2.55 -19.69
C LEU A 394 9.98 -2.92 -20.60
N SER A 395 8.97 -3.60 -20.07
CA SER A 395 7.77 -3.97 -20.82
C SER A 395 6.89 -2.77 -21.14
N TYR A 396 6.72 -1.85 -20.18
CA TYR A 396 6.03 -0.58 -20.43
C TYR A 396 6.83 0.38 -21.31
N LEU A 397 8.17 0.33 -21.25
CA LEU A 397 9.02 1.04 -22.20
C LEU A 397 8.78 0.52 -23.63
N LEU A 398 8.78 -0.80 -23.83
CA LEU A 398 8.48 -1.41 -25.13
C LEU A 398 7.07 -1.03 -25.59
N LEU A 399 6.07 -1.09 -24.70
CA LEU A 399 4.70 -0.69 -24.97
C LEU A 399 4.62 0.74 -25.50
N LEU A 400 5.30 1.68 -24.83
CA LEU A 400 5.39 3.08 -25.24
C LEU A 400 6.09 3.24 -26.60
N ILE A 401 7.23 2.59 -26.82
CA ILE A 401 8.00 2.68 -28.06
C ILE A 401 7.18 2.20 -29.25
N LEU A 402 6.58 1.01 -29.15
CA LEU A 402 5.78 0.43 -30.22
C LEU A 402 4.55 1.28 -30.52
N ALA A 403 3.86 1.76 -29.48
CA ALA A 403 2.72 2.66 -29.64
C ALA A 403 3.13 3.97 -30.28
N TYR A 404 4.27 4.54 -29.91
CA TYR A 404 4.80 5.77 -30.50
C TYR A 404 5.14 5.59 -31.99
N ILE A 405 5.83 4.51 -32.35
CA ILE A 405 6.16 4.20 -33.77
C ILE A 405 4.87 4.11 -34.60
N GLU A 406 3.90 3.30 -34.17
CA GLU A 406 2.67 3.10 -34.91
C GLU A 406 1.74 4.32 -34.87
N GLY A 407 1.67 5.01 -33.74
CA GLY A 407 0.92 6.24 -33.56
C GLY A 407 1.41 7.34 -34.49
N ASN A 408 2.73 7.57 -34.53
CA ASN A 408 3.33 8.60 -35.37
C ASN A 408 3.24 8.25 -36.87
N ARG A 409 3.35 6.96 -37.23
CA ARG A 409 3.11 6.47 -38.61
C ARG A 409 1.68 6.73 -39.07
N LEU A 410 0.71 6.59 -38.18
CA LEU A 410 -0.72 6.75 -38.48
C LEU A 410 -1.20 8.20 -38.39
N TYR A 411 -0.70 8.99 -37.46
CA TYR A 411 -1.01 10.40 -37.31
C TYR A 411 0.19 11.11 -36.68
N ARG A 412 0.94 11.84 -37.51
CA ARG A 412 2.19 12.46 -37.10
C ARG A 412 1.94 13.63 -36.16
N ILE A 413 2.57 13.58 -34.99
CA ILE A 413 2.61 14.67 -34.00
C ILE A 413 4.08 14.94 -33.71
N ASP A 414 4.52 16.16 -34.02
CA ASP A 414 5.90 16.57 -33.74
C ASP A 414 5.98 17.00 -32.27
N TYR A 415 6.19 16.03 -31.38
CA TYR A 415 6.38 16.27 -29.95
C TYR A 415 7.67 17.06 -29.69
N GLU A 416 7.70 17.83 -28.59
CA GLU A 416 8.88 18.60 -28.20
C GLU A 416 9.95 17.70 -27.54
N TYR A 417 10.52 16.75 -28.28
CA TYR A 417 11.44 15.71 -27.77
C TYR A 417 12.57 16.30 -26.91
N GLY A 418 13.17 17.42 -27.33
CA GLY A 418 14.22 18.08 -26.56
C GLY A 418 13.76 18.59 -25.20
N ARG A 419 12.52 19.09 -25.09
CA ARG A 419 11.92 19.52 -23.82
C ARG A 419 11.57 18.32 -22.93
N VAL A 420 11.00 17.27 -23.53
CA VAL A 420 10.67 16.02 -22.82
C VAL A 420 11.93 15.34 -22.28
N LEU A 421 12.99 15.27 -23.08
CA LEU A 421 14.28 14.70 -22.65
C LEU A 421 14.89 15.51 -21.50
N LYS A 422 14.84 16.85 -21.57
CA LYS A 422 15.27 17.71 -20.46
C LYS A 422 14.47 17.48 -19.18
N LEU A 423 13.14 17.30 -19.27
CA LEU A 423 12.30 16.99 -18.11
C LEU A 423 12.71 15.68 -17.45
N LEU A 424 12.82 14.61 -18.25
CA LEU A 424 13.23 13.29 -17.76
C LEU A 424 14.65 13.31 -17.19
N ALA A 425 15.58 14.00 -17.85
CA ALA A 425 16.96 14.15 -17.39
C ALA A 425 17.04 14.94 -16.07
N CYS A 426 16.33 16.06 -15.94
CA CYS A 426 16.32 16.85 -14.70
C CYS A 426 15.70 16.05 -13.54
N GLY A 427 14.56 15.39 -13.77
CA GLY A 427 13.90 14.56 -12.77
C GLY A 427 14.77 13.38 -12.34
N GLY A 428 15.34 12.66 -13.31
CA GLY A 428 16.24 11.53 -13.08
C GLY A 428 17.53 11.94 -12.36
N ALA A 429 18.15 13.07 -12.76
CA ALA A 429 19.35 13.58 -12.11
C ALA A 429 19.09 13.98 -10.66
N LEU A 430 18.00 14.70 -10.38
CA LEU A 430 17.63 15.06 -9.00
C LEU A 430 17.36 13.82 -8.14
N TYR A 431 16.68 12.81 -8.69
CA TYR A 431 16.47 11.56 -7.99
C TYR A 431 17.80 10.83 -7.73
N ALA A 432 18.69 10.75 -8.71
CA ALA A 432 20.02 10.15 -8.53
C ALA A 432 20.85 10.89 -7.48
N VAL A 433 20.83 12.23 -7.49
CA VAL A 433 21.47 13.06 -6.45
C VAL A 433 20.90 12.73 -5.09
N SER A 434 19.58 12.55 -4.96
CA SER A 434 18.97 12.18 -3.69
C SER A 434 19.44 10.82 -3.15
N LEU A 435 19.70 9.84 -4.03
CA LEU A 435 20.20 8.52 -3.63
C LEU A 435 21.64 8.56 -3.12
N ILE A 436 22.45 9.47 -3.66
CA ILE A 436 23.87 9.62 -3.29
C ILE A 436 24.02 10.51 -2.05
N ALA A 437 23.31 11.64 -2.02
CA ALA A 437 23.48 12.68 -1.01
C ALA A 437 22.73 12.39 0.29
N LEU A 438 21.63 11.63 0.23
CA LEU A 438 20.79 11.37 1.40
C LEU A 438 20.93 9.92 1.84
N LYS A 439 21.38 9.72 3.08
CA LYS A 439 21.31 8.41 3.72
C LYS A 439 19.84 8.02 3.89
N PRO A 440 19.49 6.72 3.76
CA PRO A 440 18.13 6.23 3.98
C PRO A 440 17.79 6.17 5.47
N GLN A 441 17.83 7.32 6.13
CA GLN A 441 17.43 7.50 7.52
C GLN A 441 16.29 8.52 7.55
N ILE A 442 15.33 8.33 8.44
CA ILE A 442 14.24 9.29 8.60
C ILE A 442 14.70 10.30 9.64
N SER A 443 15.10 11.47 9.16
CA SER A 443 15.49 12.61 9.99
C SER A 443 14.87 13.87 9.41
N LEU A 444 14.63 14.85 10.27
CA LEU A 444 14.08 16.15 9.83
C LEU A 444 14.98 16.81 8.78
N SER A 445 16.30 16.66 8.93
CA SER A 445 17.28 17.14 7.95
C SER A 445 17.13 16.47 6.59
N ASN A 446 16.85 15.17 6.53
CA ASN A 446 16.61 14.45 5.29
C ASN A 446 15.30 14.86 4.62
N ILE A 447 14.23 15.06 5.39
CA ILE A 447 12.95 15.57 4.86
C ILE A 447 13.14 16.98 4.30
N ALA A 448 13.82 17.86 5.04
CA ALA A 448 14.14 19.21 4.59
C ALA A 448 14.98 19.19 3.29
N ALA A 449 16.00 18.33 3.22
CA ALA A 449 16.82 18.18 2.01
C ALA A 449 16.01 17.67 0.80
N LYS A 450 15.08 16.71 1.00
CA LYS A 450 14.16 16.25 -0.06
C LYS A 450 13.22 17.34 -0.53
N LEU A 451 12.70 18.18 0.37
CA LEU A 451 11.90 19.34 0.03
C LEU A 451 12.70 20.36 -0.79
N VAL A 452 13.96 20.60 -0.42
CA VAL A 452 14.88 21.45 -1.19
C VAL A 452 15.13 20.88 -2.59
N ILE A 453 15.44 19.58 -2.71
CA ILE A 453 15.61 18.89 -4.01
C ILE A 453 14.35 19.04 -4.88
N THR A 454 13.17 18.86 -4.28
CA THR A 454 11.88 19.02 -4.98
C THR A 454 11.68 20.46 -5.45
N ALA A 455 12.03 21.46 -4.64
CA ALA A 455 11.95 22.87 -4.98
C ALA A 455 12.99 23.30 -6.05
N ILE A 456 14.12 22.59 -6.15
CA ILE A 456 15.14 22.82 -7.19
C ILE A 456 14.64 22.38 -8.57
N PHE A 457 13.75 21.40 -8.67
CA PHE A 457 13.23 20.92 -9.97
C PHE A 457 12.71 22.04 -10.90
N PRO A 458 11.75 22.90 -10.51
CA PRO A 458 11.31 23.98 -11.39
C PRO A 458 12.40 25.01 -11.69
N LEU A 459 13.35 25.24 -10.77
CA LEU A 459 14.49 26.14 -10.99
C LEU A 459 15.46 25.57 -12.04
N LEU A 460 15.74 24.27 -12.00
CA LEU A 460 16.53 23.58 -13.01
C LEU A 460 15.84 23.61 -14.37
N LEU A 461 14.51 23.47 -14.42
CA LEU A 461 13.77 23.61 -15.67
C LEU A 461 13.89 25.02 -16.25
N LEU A 462 13.80 26.06 -15.42
CA LEU A 462 14.06 27.43 -15.86
C LEU A 462 15.49 27.61 -16.40
N ALA A 463 16.49 27.08 -15.70
CA ALA A 463 17.90 27.17 -16.08
C ALA A 463 18.22 26.38 -17.36
N SER A 464 17.62 25.21 -17.55
CA SER A 464 17.81 24.35 -18.74
C SER A 464 17.22 24.93 -20.04
N GLY A 465 16.58 26.10 -19.97
CA GLY A 465 15.90 26.72 -21.10
C GLY A 465 14.66 25.95 -21.55
N PHE A 466 13.98 25.26 -20.63
CA PHE A 466 12.77 24.49 -20.94
C PHE A 466 11.58 25.38 -21.33
N PHE A 467 11.46 26.58 -20.74
CA PHE A 467 10.35 27.50 -20.99
C PHE A 467 10.67 28.50 -22.10
N TYR A 468 9.74 28.72 -23.02
CA TYR A 468 9.83 29.80 -24.02
C TYR A 468 9.81 31.18 -23.33
N LYS A 469 10.28 32.22 -24.03
CA LYS A 469 10.37 33.59 -23.46
C LYS A 469 9.02 34.06 -22.89
N ASP A 470 7.92 33.80 -23.59
CA ASP A 470 6.56 34.18 -23.19
C ASP A 470 6.00 33.36 -22.00
N GLU A 471 6.60 32.20 -21.73
CA GLU A 471 6.20 31.29 -20.64
C GLU A 471 6.94 31.60 -19.35
N LYS A 472 8.19 32.10 -19.44
CA LYS A 472 9.05 32.41 -18.28
C LYS A 472 8.40 33.41 -17.33
N GLU A 473 7.68 34.40 -17.84
CA GLU A 473 7.06 35.44 -17.03
C GLU A 473 5.90 34.89 -16.18
N LYS A 474 5.05 34.04 -16.78
CA LYS A 474 3.95 33.35 -16.08
C LYS A 474 4.48 32.38 -15.03
N VAL A 475 5.54 31.63 -15.35
CA VAL A 475 6.16 30.67 -14.42
C VAL A 475 6.83 31.38 -13.24
N ARG A 476 7.44 32.55 -13.45
CA ARG A 476 8.06 33.34 -12.37
C ARG A 476 7.04 33.81 -11.33
N ILE A 477 5.82 34.14 -11.76
CA ILE A 477 4.70 34.50 -10.87
C ILE A 477 4.25 33.28 -10.05
N VAL A 478 4.10 32.11 -10.70
CA VAL A 478 3.72 30.86 -10.02
C VAL A 478 4.79 30.44 -9.02
N LEU A 479 6.07 30.53 -9.37
CA LEU A 479 7.17 30.15 -8.48
C LEU A 479 7.29 31.04 -7.25
N LYS A 480 7.00 32.34 -7.35
CA LYS A 480 6.91 33.21 -6.18
C LYS A 480 5.81 32.76 -5.21
N LYS A 481 4.66 32.30 -5.73
CA LYS A 481 3.57 31.75 -4.91
C LYS A 481 3.89 30.38 -4.32
N VAL A 482 4.54 29.51 -5.09
CA VAL A 482 4.92 28.17 -4.63
C VAL A 482 6.04 28.24 -3.59
N ALA A 483 7.07 29.05 -3.80
CA ALA A 483 8.15 29.26 -2.81
C ALA A 483 7.60 29.76 -1.46
N PHE A 484 6.58 30.61 -1.50
CA PHE A 484 5.85 31.04 -0.31
C PHE A 484 5.11 29.87 0.37
N LEU A 485 4.46 28.98 -0.39
CA LEU A 485 3.79 27.80 0.15
C LEU A 485 4.76 26.76 0.72
N THR A 486 5.90 26.50 0.04
CA THR A 486 6.94 25.59 0.51
C THR A 486 7.58 26.12 1.79
N PHE A 487 7.76 27.44 1.91
CA PHE A 487 8.21 28.10 3.14
C PHE A 487 7.22 27.89 4.29
N ILE A 488 5.91 28.01 4.03
CA ILE A 488 4.85 27.72 5.02
C ILE A 488 4.86 26.24 5.43
N LEU A 489 5.03 25.32 4.48
CA LEU A 489 5.09 23.88 4.78
C LEU A 489 6.34 23.49 5.56
N LEU A 490 7.50 24.08 5.25
CA LEU A 490 8.75 23.94 6.01
C LEU A 490 8.58 24.51 7.43
N PHE A 491 7.94 25.67 7.56
CA PHE A 491 7.63 26.28 8.85
C PHE A 491 6.66 25.42 9.67
N PHE A 492 5.64 24.83 9.02
CA PHE A 492 4.67 23.95 9.67
C PHE A 492 5.29 22.60 10.06
N CYS A 493 6.20 22.06 9.26
CA CYS A 493 6.99 20.88 9.64
C CYS A 493 7.90 21.17 10.83
N LEU A 494 8.60 22.32 10.82
CA LEU A 494 9.42 22.77 11.94
C LEU A 494 8.58 22.97 13.21
N PHE A 495 7.38 23.55 13.09
CA PHE A 495 6.42 23.73 14.17
C PHE A 495 5.90 22.39 14.73
N LEU A 496 5.56 21.43 13.86
CA LEU A 496 5.16 20.10 14.28
C LEU A 496 6.29 19.35 14.98
N THR A 497 7.55 19.55 14.60
CA THR A 497 8.70 19.02 15.36
C THR A 497 8.94 19.72 16.69
N ALA A 498 8.65 21.02 16.80
CA ALA A 498 8.69 21.70 18.08
C ALA A 498 7.63 21.11 19.02
N CYS A 499 6.41 20.89 18.52
CA CYS A 499 5.34 20.23 19.27
C CYS A 499 5.59 18.73 19.54
N SER A 500 6.32 18.02 18.68
CA SER A 500 6.66 16.61 18.93
C SER A 500 7.75 16.46 19.99
N ARG A 501 8.73 17.38 20.02
CA ARG A 501 9.72 17.46 21.09
C ARG A 501 9.08 17.79 22.44
N GLU A 502 8.12 18.72 22.47
CA GLU A 502 7.34 19.00 23.69
C GLU A 502 6.52 17.78 24.16
N LYS A 503 6.04 16.92 23.26
CA LYS A 503 5.32 15.69 23.60
C LYS A 503 6.22 14.53 24.05
N GLU A 504 7.46 14.46 23.55
CA GLU A 504 8.47 13.52 24.08
C GLU A 504 8.95 13.98 25.46
N GLU A 505 9.22 15.27 25.66
CA GLU A 505 9.56 15.80 26.99
C GLU A 505 8.39 15.68 27.99
N SER A 506 7.12 15.85 27.57
CA SER A 506 5.99 15.65 28.48
C SER A 506 5.73 14.17 28.82
N LYS A 507 5.99 13.25 27.88
CA LYS A 507 5.87 11.81 28.13
C LYS A 507 6.99 11.28 29.01
N ASP A 508 8.22 11.77 28.83
CA ASP A 508 9.34 11.41 29.71
C ASP A 508 9.12 11.95 31.13
N VAL A 509 8.45 13.10 31.28
CA VAL A 509 8.07 13.65 32.59
C VAL A 509 6.89 12.90 33.22
N GLU A 510 5.87 12.46 32.44
CA GLU A 510 4.75 11.65 32.93
C GLU A 510 5.16 10.19 33.25
N GLU A 511 5.98 9.54 32.42
CA GLU A 511 6.50 8.19 32.67
C GLU A 511 7.52 8.17 33.84
N ALA A 512 8.29 9.26 34.04
CA ALA A 512 9.11 9.45 35.23
C ALA A 512 8.28 9.72 36.51
N PHE A 513 7.07 10.27 36.39
CA PHE A 513 6.15 10.46 37.53
C PHE A 513 5.42 9.17 37.90
N ILE A 514 4.96 8.41 36.91
CA ILE A 514 4.21 7.15 37.11
C ILE A 514 5.13 6.02 37.61
N SER A 515 6.41 5.99 37.21
CA SER A 515 7.39 5.03 37.73
C SER A 515 7.80 5.31 39.18
N LYS A 516 7.80 6.58 39.61
CA LYS A 516 8.16 6.96 40.99
C LYS A 516 7.12 6.52 42.04
N GLU A 517 5.83 6.61 41.74
CA GLU A 517 4.77 6.26 42.70
C GLU A 517 4.58 4.74 42.82
N LEU A 518 4.62 3.99 41.71
CA LEU A 518 4.50 2.53 41.74
C LEU A 518 5.69 1.84 42.45
N PHE A 519 6.89 2.41 42.32
CA PHE A 519 8.11 1.83 42.91
C PHE A 519 8.15 2.02 44.44
N VAL A 520 7.63 3.14 44.95
CA VAL A 520 7.55 3.41 46.40
C VAL A 520 6.45 2.59 47.09
N GLU A 521 5.32 2.33 46.41
CA GLU A 521 4.26 1.46 46.96
C GLU A 521 4.63 -0.02 46.99
N ALA A 522 5.43 -0.52 46.05
CA ALA A 522 5.84 -1.93 45.99
C ALA A 522 6.88 -2.33 47.08
N LEU A 523 7.71 -1.38 47.53
CA LEU A 523 8.74 -1.60 48.57
C LEU A 523 8.22 -1.46 50.01
N TYR A 524 7.03 -0.88 50.19
CA TYR A 524 6.43 -0.63 51.50
C TYR A 524 6.07 -1.88 52.34
N PRO A 525 5.71 -3.05 51.76
CA PRO A 525 5.29 -4.20 52.58
C PRO A 525 6.45 -4.98 53.24
N SER A 526 7.68 -4.83 52.76
CA SER A 526 8.81 -5.71 53.10
C SER A 526 9.82 -5.15 54.10
N ILE A 527 9.68 -3.89 54.53
CA ILE A 527 10.59 -3.29 55.52
C ILE A 527 9.97 -3.42 56.92
N ARG A 528 10.43 -4.40 57.71
CA ARG A 528 10.06 -4.49 59.13
C ARG A 528 10.61 -3.26 59.87
N SER A 529 9.78 -2.64 60.69
CA SER A 529 10.07 -1.39 61.40
C SER A 529 11.23 -1.46 62.41
N SER A 530 11.84 -2.63 62.60
CA SER A 530 12.96 -2.85 63.52
C SER A 530 14.36 -2.65 62.92
N ASP A 531 14.50 -2.59 61.59
CA ASP A 531 15.81 -2.51 60.90
C ASP A 531 16.25 -1.07 60.53
N LEU A 532 15.45 -0.05 60.88
CA LEU A 532 15.68 1.36 60.53
C LEU A 532 16.66 2.09 61.48
N ALA A 533 17.75 1.44 61.87
CA ALA A 533 18.75 2.03 62.76
C ALA A 533 19.84 2.84 62.04
N ASN A 534 20.05 2.63 60.74
CA ASN A 534 20.99 3.42 59.93
C ASN A 534 20.27 3.92 58.66
N ASN A 535 20.24 5.24 58.47
CA ASN A 535 19.40 5.95 57.49
C ASN A 535 19.77 5.75 56.01
N SER A 536 20.41 4.66 55.59
CA SER A 536 20.62 4.40 54.17
C SER A 536 20.62 2.91 53.84
N ALA A 537 19.96 2.55 52.74
CA ALA A 537 19.90 1.20 52.19
C ALA A 537 20.41 1.20 50.74
N LEU A 538 21.23 0.22 50.37
CA LEU A 538 21.64 0.00 48.98
C LEU A 538 20.80 -1.14 48.40
N VAL A 539 20.17 -0.87 47.24
CA VAL A 539 19.37 -1.83 46.50
C VAL A 539 20.06 -2.14 45.19
N TYR A 540 20.34 -3.43 44.97
CA TYR A 540 20.89 -3.94 43.72
C TYR A 540 19.76 -4.45 42.84
N MET A 541 19.82 -4.13 41.56
CA MET A 541 18.90 -4.64 40.54
C MET A 541 19.70 -5.25 39.40
N GLU A 542 19.50 -6.54 39.17
CA GLU A 542 19.98 -7.23 37.98
C GLU A 542 18.95 -6.98 36.86
N LEU A 543 19.34 -6.20 35.85
CA LEU A 543 18.45 -5.84 34.74
C LEU A 543 18.59 -6.85 33.58
N ASN A 544 19.74 -7.52 33.50
CA ASN A 544 20.11 -8.61 32.59
C ASN A 544 21.42 -9.24 33.13
N PRO A 545 21.78 -10.52 32.85
CA PRO A 545 23.04 -11.18 33.25
C PRO A 545 24.37 -10.41 33.09
N ASP A 546 24.42 -9.38 32.25
CA ASP A 546 25.63 -8.57 32.03
C ASP A 546 25.54 -7.13 32.60
N LEU A 547 24.41 -6.73 33.20
CA LEU A 547 24.13 -5.35 33.59
C LEU A 547 23.47 -5.25 34.98
N ILE A 548 24.22 -4.72 35.95
CA ILE A 548 23.79 -4.52 37.34
C ILE A 548 23.65 -3.02 37.61
N ALA A 549 22.50 -2.62 38.17
CA ALA A 549 22.25 -1.26 38.65
C ALA A 549 22.28 -1.24 40.18
N VAL A 550 22.99 -0.26 40.75
CA VAL A 550 23.10 -0.07 42.20
C VAL A 550 22.46 1.25 42.57
N VAL A 551 21.46 1.24 43.46
CA VAL A 551 20.72 2.43 43.88
C VAL A 551 20.87 2.62 45.38
N LYS A 552 21.39 3.77 45.80
CA LYS A 552 21.45 4.18 47.21
C LYS A 552 20.17 4.90 47.59
N LEU A 553 19.43 4.35 48.54
CA LEU A 553 18.25 4.97 49.13
C LEU A 553 18.62 5.60 50.47
N ASP A 554 18.47 6.92 50.57
CA ASP A 554 18.65 7.65 51.82
C ASP A 554 17.29 7.81 52.51
N LEU A 555 17.12 7.16 53.66
CA LEU A 555 15.85 7.07 54.39
C LEU A 555 15.74 8.23 55.39
N GLY A 556 15.79 9.45 54.86
CA GLY A 556 15.66 10.69 55.63
C GLY A 556 14.21 11.08 55.91
N SER A 557 13.82 11.09 57.19
CA SER A 557 12.60 11.69 57.80
C SER A 557 11.23 11.35 57.15
N ARG A 558 10.37 10.71 57.96
CA ARG A 558 8.97 10.35 57.68
C ARG A 558 8.28 11.33 56.71
N ASN A 559 8.01 10.85 55.49
CA ASN A 559 7.14 11.38 54.43
C ASN A 559 7.79 12.00 53.18
N ARG A 560 9.11 11.96 52.99
CA ARG A 560 9.71 12.23 51.66
C ARG A 560 10.97 11.40 51.41
N PHE A 561 10.88 10.43 50.50
CA PHE A 561 12.06 9.75 49.96
C PHE A 561 12.75 10.68 48.95
N LEU A 562 14.00 11.06 49.24
CA LEU A 562 14.87 11.74 48.28
C LEU A 562 15.69 10.67 47.56
N LEU A 563 15.29 10.35 46.33
CA LEU A 563 16.13 9.61 45.40
C LEU A 563 17.14 10.61 44.83
N GLU A 564 18.34 10.64 45.42
CA GLU A 564 19.45 11.39 44.85
C GLU A 564 19.88 10.76 43.52
N ARG A 565 20.19 11.62 42.56
CA ARG A 565 20.04 11.38 41.12
C ARG A 565 21.26 10.69 40.51
N ASP A 566 21.80 9.66 41.14
CA ASP A 566 22.98 8.96 40.61
C ASP A 566 22.67 7.48 40.34
N LEU A 567 21.92 7.24 39.27
CA LEU A 567 21.77 5.90 38.66
C LEU A 567 23.01 5.62 37.82
N LEU A 568 23.96 4.90 38.40
CA LEU A 568 25.17 4.48 37.69
C LEU A 568 24.94 3.07 37.14
N ALA A 569 24.72 2.97 35.84
CA ALA A 569 24.66 1.70 35.13
C ALA A 569 26.08 1.29 34.71
N TYR A 570 26.57 0.16 35.23
CA TYR A 570 27.88 -0.37 34.87
C TYR A 570 27.75 -1.80 34.31
N ASN A 571 28.63 -2.13 33.38
CA ASN A 571 28.86 -3.49 32.90
C ASN A 571 29.94 -4.12 33.82
N LEU A 572 29.53 -4.63 34.99
CA LEU A 572 30.42 -5.18 36.01
C LEU A 572 30.06 -6.64 36.27
N SER A 573 31.06 -7.44 36.64
CA SER A 573 30.80 -8.71 37.31
C SER A 573 30.23 -8.48 38.72
N GLU A 574 29.48 -9.44 39.27
CA GLU A 574 28.88 -9.33 40.61
C GLU A 574 29.91 -8.97 41.71
N GLU A 575 31.10 -9.57 41.65
CA GLU A 575 32.18 -9.29 42.62
C GLU A 575 32.70 -7.84 42.52
N GLU A 576 32.80 -7.29 41.31
CA GLU A 576 33.26 -5.91 41.08
C GLU A 576 32.20 -4.88 41.47
N ALA A 577 30.92 -5.17 41.18
CA ALA A 577 29.79 -4.35 41.62
C ALA A 577 29.73 -4.29 43.16
N PHE A 578 29.96 -5.41 43.83
CA PHE A 578 30.02 -5.50 45.29
C PHE A 578 31.21 -4.71 45.88
N ALA A 579 32.39 -4.82 45.28
CA ALA A 579 33.58 -4.08 45.70
C ALA A 579 33.42 -2.55 45.60
N ILE A 580 32.77 -2.07 44.53
CA ILE A 580 32.47 -0.64 44.35
C ILE A 580 31.47 -0.13 45.38
N ALA A 581 30.45 -0.94 45.70
CA ALA A 581 29.48 -0.57 46.71
C ALA A 581 30.09 -0.53 48.13
N MET A 582 31.00 -1.45 48.45
CA MET A 582 31.74 -1.44 49.71
C MET A 582 32.71 -0.24 49.82
N ASN A 583 33.31 0.20 48.72
CA ASN A 583 34.19 1.37 48.70
C ASN A 583 33.45 2.70 48.88
N ASN A 584 32.17 2.77 48.53
CA ASN A 584 31.32 3.95 48.72
C ASN A 584 30.62 4.00 50.09
N PHE A 585 30.76 2.96 50.91
CA PHE A 585 30.28 2.95 52.30
C PHE A 585 31.38 3.44 53.22
N ASP A 586 31.10 4.54 53.92
CA ASP A 586 32.08 5.28 54.73
C ASP A 586 32.76 4.38 55.78
N SER A 587 34.07 4.59 55.93
CA SER A 587 35.10 3.73 56.53
C SER A 587 35.03 3.49 58.06
N ARG A 588 33.83 3.32 58.64
CA ARG A 588 33.64 3.10 60.09
C ARG A 588 32.58 2.04 60.43
N ALA A 589 32.77 0.82 59.96
CA ALA A 589 32.06 -0.34 60.52
C ALA A 589 32.96 -1.59 60.43
N PRO A 590 33.57 -2.06 61.54
CA PRO A 590 34.29 -3.31 61.55
C PRO A 590 33.29 -4.47 61.71
N ASN A 591 33.47 -5.52 60.91
CA ASN A 591 32.73 -6.80 60.91
C ASN A 591 31.44 -6.83 60.07
N LEU A 592 31.56 -7.28 58.82
CA LEU A 592 30.46 -7.84 58.04
C LEU A 592 30.61 -9.37 58.00
N GLN A 593 29.66 -10.10 58.58
CA GLN A 593 29.46 -11.54 58.37
C GLN A 593 28.26 -11.74 57.45
N LEU A 594 28.40 -12.59 56.43
CA LEU A 594 27.37 -12.88 55.43
C LEU A 594 26.20 -13.69 56.01
N TYR A 595 24.98 -13.20 55.76
CA TYR A 595 23.71 -13.89 55.97
C TYR A 595 23.02 -14.04 54.61
N ALA A 596 22.66 -15.28 54.25
CA ALA A 596 21.71 -15.57 53.19
C ALA A 596 20.40 -16.02 53.85
N ASP A 597 19.34 -15.22 53.72
CA ASP A 597 17.99 -15.58 54.15
C ASP A 597 17.23 -16.21 52.96
N GLU A 598 16.62 -17.38 53.18
CA GLU A 598 16.01 -18.25 52.16
C GLU A 598 14.59 -17.81 51.72
N SER A 599 14.06 -16.66 52.17
CA SER A 599 12.74 -16.19 51.74
C SER A 599 12.81 -15.27 50.51
N GLY A 600 13.12 -15.84 49.34
CA GLY A 600 13.05 -15.14 48.05
C GLY A 600 11.61 -14.91 47.59
N GLY A 601 11.05 -13.72 47.83
CA GLY A 601 9.82 -13.28 47.18
C GLY A 601 10.12 -12.76 45.76
N ALA A 602 9.91 -13.58 44.74
CA ALA A 602 10.02 -13.14 43.35
C ALA A 602 8.79 -12.31 42.97
N PHE A 603 9.00 -11.04 42.59
CA PHE A 603 7.95 -10.17 42.07
C PHE A 603 8.07 -10.08 40.54
N MET A 604 6.98 -10.35 39.82
CA MET A 604 6.87 -10.09 38.38
C MET A 604 6.22 -8.73 38.16
N LEU A 605 6.99 -7.75 37.68
CA LEU A 605 6.46 -6.47 37.22
C LEU A 605 6.44 -6.44 35.68
N PRO A 606 5.32 -6.07 35.05
CA PRO A 606 5.31 -5.85 33.61
C PRO A 606 6.06 -4.57 33.27
N PHE A 607 7.11 -4.67 32.46
CA PHE A 607 7.85 -3.51 31.95
C PHE A 607 7.80 -3.47 30.42
N TRP A 608 7.72 -2.26 29.85
CA TRP A 608 7.70 -2.04 28.42
C TRP A 608 9.06 -1.51 27.95
N ASN A 609 9.74 -2.24 27.05
CA ASN A 609 11.00 -1.83 26.46
C ASN A 609 10.83 -1.61 24.94
N GLN A 610 11.19 -0.42 24.46
CA GLN A 610 11.06 -0.01 23.06
C GLN A 610 11.86 -0.87 22.07
N SER A 611 12.83 -1.66 22.53
CA SER A 611 13.63 -2.52 21.66
C SER A 611 13.07 -3.95 21.48
N TYR A 612 12.24 -4.46 22.40
CA TYR A 612 11.84 -5.89 22.41
C TYR A 612 10.36 -6.19 22.76
N GLY A 613 9.52 -5.20 23.06
CA GLY A 613 8.11 -5.42 23.37
C GLY A 613 7.85 -5.95 24.79
N PHE A 614 6.58 -6.25 25.12
CA PHE A 614 6.12 -6.61 26.47
C PHE A 614 6.76 -7.94 26.96
N GLY A 615 7.49 -7.88 28.07
CA GLY A 615 8.03 -9.04 28.77
C GLY A 615 7.93 -8.88 30.28
N SER A 616 7.73 -9.98 31.00
CA SER A 616 7.74 -10.04 32.46
C SER A 616 9.10 -10.54 32.94
N TYR A 617 9.84 -9.70 33.67
CA TYR A 617 11.10 -10.10 34.30
C TYR A 617 10.86 -10.43 35.77
N ALA A 618 11.54 -11.45 36.28
CA ALA A 618 11.54 -11.77 37.71
C ALA A 618 12.55 -10.85 38.42
N LEU A 619 12.07 -10.08 39.39
CA LEU A 619 12.92 -9.21 40.22
C LEU A 619 13.27 -9.95 41.51
N THR A 620 14.56 -10.14 41.77
CA THR A 620 15.07 -10.68 43.04
C THR A 620 15.72 -9.53 43.80
N ALA A 621 15.17 -9.13 44.94
CA ALA A 621 15.74 -8.09 45.78
C ALA A 621 16.35 -8.72 47.04
N HIS A 622 17.64 -8.50 47.28
CA HIS A 622 18.31 -8.90 48.51
C HIS A 622 18.45 -7.70 49.46
N LEU A 623 17.90 -7.81 50.67
CA LEU A 623 18.07 -6.86 51.77
C LEU A 623 19.20 -7.37 52.67
N LEU A 624 20.27 -6.60 52.82
CA LEU A 624 21.33 -6.87 53.81
C LEU A 624 20.99 -6.15 55.12
N SER A 625 20.55 -6.89 56.13
CA SER A 625 20.37 -6.43 57.52
C SER A 625 21.31 -7.20 58.46
N ASN A 626 21.83 -6.52 59.48
CA ASN A 626 22.78 -7.07 60.46
C ASN A 626 22.02 -7.79 61.59
N GLY A 627 21.89 -9.13 61.54
CA GLY A 627 21.48 -9.88 62.75
C GLY A 627 20.89 -11.30 62.58
N SER A 628 21.63 -12.28 63.13
CA SER A 628 21.22 -13.57 63.74
C SER A 628 20.88 -14.81 62.88
N GLN A 629 21.57 -15.90 63.26
CA GLN A 629 21.87 -17.20 62.62
C GLN A 629 20.64 -18.07 62.29
N SER A 630 20.63 -18.74 61.13
CA SER A 630 20.97 -20.18 61.00
C SER A 630 20.36 -20.90 59.78
N LEU A 631 21.19 -21.80 59.19
CA LEU A 631 20.87 -23.07 58.52
C LEU A 631 20.27 -23.14 57.10
N ILE A 632 21.18 -23.07 56.12
CA ILE A 632 21.37 -23.87 54.87
C ILE A 632 20.37 -25.02 54.62
N THR A 633 19.68 -25.09 53.45
CA THR A 633 19.80 -26.21 52.46
C THR A 633 19.17 -25.94 51.05
N GLN A 634 20.02 -25.94 50.01
CA GLN A 634 19.84 -26.30 48.56
C GLN A 634 18.45 -26.18 47.88
N VAL A 635 18.34 -25.39 46.80
CA VAL A 635 18.51 -25.76 45.36
C VAL A 635 18.73 -24.49 44.53
#